data_AF-A0A9E7GFU6-F1
#
_entry.id   AF-A0A9E7GFU6-F1
#
_cell.length_a   1.000
_cell.length_b   1.000
_cell.length_c   1.000
_cell.angle_alpha   90.00
_cell.angle_beta   90.00
_cell.angle_gamma   90.00
#
_symmetry.space_group_name_H-M   'P 1'
#
loop_
_entity.id
_entity.type
_entity.pdbx_description
1 polymer ?
#
loop_
_entity_poly.entity_id
_entity_poly.type
_entity_poly.pdbx_seq_one_letter_code
_entity_poly.pdbx_strand_id
1 'polypeptide(L)'
;MHAATTADRWHGIMGEEEQKHGETLVSQGFRRWLEAGNDDTPPTDVRIVTSGRRRFPIHSTVLASASPVLESMLHRPRRGGGNREMEIPVLGVPCDAVHAFLRLLYSARCVSLAEEEIVGEHGIHLLVLSHAYGVGWLKRACERPTEAWRFLQDHDPWLELDILQFLEDAHLVRTSHVACQAVHLRRRRLGRRKAERRLYMELHETIECLRHIFEDGCSALGRSGREEKRARCPNAVTCRGLRQLVRHLAACVGEKRRWCLRCKCLWQLLRLHASTCTELDDASCKVPLCMYLCNWQFKRRLQRREGEEEDGDDKWGMLVKKVVSARLVSHLVKKQKQPIMALLGLPLSSCYHATTAESLRLRSTAPALAKQPLPRQSRKRPPRAAVCSVDGTALGEKLEAIPTAVPAEVALGRSSFPRGFVFGAASAAYQVEGAWNEGGRGPSIWDTFTHHQPEKIHGESNGDKATDSYNKYKEDVKLTKEVGLDSYRFSISWSRILPKGTLLGGVNPEGIKYYNNLINELLKNGIRPFVTLFHWDVPQALEDAYGGFRDPEIVNDFKGFASICFEEFGDRVKHWITLNEPWSFSSMGYTFGLHAPGRCSSWYGCTVGDSSTEPYTVTHNLILAHAEVVKLYKEKFQATQKGEIGITLNSMWYEPYSKSHHDKEAANRAIDFMFGWYMDPLVYGDYPFIMRALVSERLPYFTYRQSEMIKGSYDFIGINYYTSRYAQHDPFVQDDSPDSSYEDQYVQQLVEKNGIPIGPLQGSWVNVCPSGMKELLLYTKKRYNNPKIYITENGTAEIDKDLPLEQASEDPHRQDYLAVHFAQVLEAIREGVRVRGHFTWSLTDNFEWQKGYSERFGLAYIDYDNGFDRHLKTSTEWFSKFLKS
;
A
#
# COMPACT_ATOMS: atom_id res chain seq x y z
N MET A 1 -54.62 44.82 10.84
CA MET A 1 -53.56 45.82 11.05
C MET A 1 -52.26 45.17 10.60
N HIS A 2 -51.55 45.79 9.66
CA HIS A 2 -50.62 45.16 8.71
C HIS A 2 -49.66 44.11 9.30
N ALA A 3 -49.57 42.95 8.64
CA ALA A 3 -48.49 42.00 8.84
C ALA A 3 -47.18 42.70 8.45
N ALA A 4 -46.29 42.91 9.43
CA ALA A 4 -44.97 43.49 9.19
C ALA A 4 -44.22 42.62 8.17
N THR A 5 -43.68 43.24 7.13
CA THR A 5 -42.81 42.56 6.16
C THR A 5 -41.55 42.04 6.87
N THR A 6 -40.82 41.11 6.24
CA THR A 6 -39.57 40.58 6.80
C THR A 6 -38.57 41.72 7.04
N ALA A 7 -38.54 42.71 6.13
CA ALA A 7 -37.76 43.94 6.24
C ALA A 7 -38.15 44.79 7.46
N ASP A 8 -39.45 44.92 7.77
CA ASP A 8 -39.92 45.68 8.95
C ASP A 8 -39.45 45.06 10.28
N ARG A 9 -39.39 43.71 10.34
CA ARG A 9 -38.83 42.99 11.50
C ARG A 9 -37.34 43.25 11.67
N TRP A 10 -36.59 43.25 10.56
CA TRP A 10 -35.16 43.51 10.59
C TRP A 10 -34.85 44.97 10.96
N HIS A 11 -35.63 45.93 10.48
CA HIS A 11 -35.50 47.34 10.87
C HIS A 11 -35.75 47.57 12.37
N GLY A 12 -36.74 46.89 12.96
CA GLY A 12 -37.01 46.96 14.40
C GLY A 12 -35.86 46.42 15.26
N ILE A 13 -35.34 45.24 14.92
CA ILE A 13 -34.24 44.58 15.65
C ILE A 13 -32.95 45.41 15.56
N MET A 14 -32.69 46.00 14.39
CA MET A 14 -31.54 46.87 14.14
C MET A 14 -31.58 48.17 14.93
N GLY A 15 -32.75 48.83 15.00
CA GLY A 15 -32.93 50.07 15.74
C GLY A 15 -32.75 49.91 17.25
N GLU A 16 -33.24 48.81 17.83
CA GLU A 16 -33.10 48.52 19.27
C GLU A 16 -31.65 48.19 19.67
N GLU A 17 -30.91 47.47 18.83
CA GLU A 17 -29.51 47.10 19.10
C GLU A 17 -28.52 48.26 18.88
N GLU A 18 -28.76 49.14 17.89
CA GLU A 18 -27.94 50.34 17.67
C GLU A 18 -28.11 51.37 18.80
N GLN A 19 -29.32 51.52 19.35
CA GLN A 19 -29.56 52.32 20.55
C GLN A 19 -28.83 51.77 21.79
N LYS A 20 -28.63 50.45 21.86
CA LYS A 20 -28.03 49.77 23.01
C LYS A 20 -26.50 49.80 23.02
N HIS A 21 -25.89 49.86 21.83
CA HIS A 21 -24.45 49.66 21.68
C HIS A 21 -23.69 50.85 21.07
N GLY A 22 -24.38 51.88 20.58
CA GLY A 22 -23.76 53.16 20.19
C GLY A 22 -22.87 53.13 18.94
N GLU A 23 -22.76 51.99 18.25
CA GLU A 23 -22.01 51.81 17.00
C GLU A 23 -22.82 51.02 15.98
N THR A 24 -22.61 51.31 14.69
CA THR A 24 -23.22 50.60 13.58
C THR A 24 -22.56 49.24 13.38
N LEU A 25 -23.28 48.14 13.63
CA LEU A 25 -22.77 46.77 13.50
C LEU A 25 -23.05 46.12 12.13
N VAL A 26 -23.56 46.87 11.15
CA VAL A 26 -24.00 46.35 9.84
C VAL A 26 -23.24 46.99 8.68
N SER A 27 -22.90 46.17 7.68
CA SER A 27 -22.24 46.65 6.46
C SER A 27 -23.17 47.57 5.66
N GLN A 28 -22.64 48.65 5.08
CA GLN A 28 -23.43 49.58 4.27
C GLN A 28 -24.19 48.91 3.12
N GLY A 29 -23.70 47.77 2.60
CA GLY A 29 -24.37 47.00 1.56
C GLY A 29 -25.65 46.31 2.03
N PHE A 30 -25.66 45.75 3.24
CA PHE A 30 -26.86 45.11 3.80
C PHE A 30 -27.91 46.16 4.21
N ARG A 31 -27.46 47.32 4.70
CA ARG A 31 -28.35 48.48 4.94
C ARG A 31 -29.04 48.95 3.68
N ARG A 32 -28.30 49.13 2.58
CA ARG A 32 -28.88 49.53 1.27
C ARG A 32 -29.86 48.49 0.72
N TRP A 33 -29.63 47.21 1.01
CA TRP A 33 -30.53 46.13 0.61
C TRP A 33 -31.84 46.13 1.42
N LEU A 34 -31.77 46.37 2.74
CA LEU A 34 -32.93 46.57 3.61
C LEU A 34 -33.72 47.84 3.26
N GLU A 35 -33.02 48.96 3.05
CA GLU A 35 -33.60 50.26 2.67
C GLU A 35 -34.28 50.24 1.30
N ALA A 36 -33.94 49.28 0.44
CA ALA A 36 -34.58 49.08 -0.87
C ALA A 36 -35.92 48.33 -0.80
N GLY A 37 -36.34 47.83 0.38
CA GLY A 37 -37.65 47.19 0.58
C GLY A 37 -37.83 45.86 -0.16
N ASN A 38 -36.75 45.14 -0.46
CA ASN A 38 -36.81 43.87 -1.19
C ASN A 38 -37.18 42.71 -0.26
N ASP A 39 -38.21 41.92 -0.63
CA ASP A 39 -38.68 40.74 0.10
C ASP A 39 -38.11 39.40 -0.43
N ASP A 40 -37.19 39.42 -1.41
CA ASP A 40 -36.56 38.24 -2.00
C ASP A 40 -35.29 37.75 -1.27
N THR A 41 -34.92 36.49 -1.51
CA THR A 41 -33.73 35.81 -0.94
C THR A 41 -32.41 36.60 -1.16
N PRO A 42 -31.55 36.81 -0.14
CA PRO A 42 -30.28 37.51 -0.34
C PRO A 42 -29.33 36.76 -1.28
N PRO A 43 -28.46 37.45 -2.05
CA PRO A 43 -27.62 36.82 -3.06
C PRO A 43 -26.67 35.76 -2.48
N THR A 44 -26.44 34.67 -3.23
CA THR A 44 -25.55 33.54 -2.90
C THR A 44 -24.07 33.90 -2.71
N ASP A 45 -23.70 35.13 -3.07
CA ASP A 45 -22.32 35.60 -3.08
C ASP A 45 -22.10 36.56 -1.92
N VAL A 46 -21.77 36.01 -0.75
CA VAL A 46 -21.43 36.85 0.40
C VAL A 46 -20.02 37.41 0.21
N ARG A 47 -19.92 38.74 0.04
CA ARG A 47 -18.65 39.45 -0.13
C ARG A 47 -18.10 39.94 1.21
N ILE A 48 -16.88 39.52 1.56
CA ILE A 48 -16.25 39.86 2.84
C ILE A 48 -15.19 40.95 2.63
N VAL A 49 -15.32 42.09 3.31
CA VAL A 49 -14.27 43.14 3.36
C VAL A 49 -13.44 42.96 4.64
N THR A 50 -12.11 42.81 4.53
CA THR A 50 -11.24 42.73 5.72
C THR A 50 -10.03 43.65 5.64
N SER A 51 -9.59 44.17 6.81
CA SER A 51 -8.35 44.94 6.95
C SER A 51 -7.26 44.13 7.67
N GLY A 52 -6.12 43.89 7.02
CA GLY A 52 -4.85 43.58 7.70
C GLY A 52 -4.18 42.21 7.44
N ARG A 53 -2.84 42.25 7.41
CA ARG A 53 -1.88 41.17 7.10
C ARG A 53 -2.10 39.88 7.93
N ARG A 54 -2.55 38.79 7.30
CA ARG A 54 -2.43 37.42 7.84
C ARG A 54 -1.73 36.51 6.82
N ARG A 55 -1.08 35.44 7.28
CA ARG A 55 -0.50 34.34 6.47
C ARG A 55 -1.05 33.02 6.98
N PHE A 56 -1.33 32.08 6.08
CA PHE A 56 -1.67 30.68 6.40
C PHE A 56 -0.40 29.80 6.33
N PRO A 57 -0.23 28.76 7.18
CA PRO A 57 0.90 27.83 7.10
C PRO A 57 0.70 26.74 6.03
N ILE A 58 1.79 26.19 5.51
CA ILE A 58 1.92 25.27 4.36
C ILE A 58 1.11 23.95 4.45
N HIS A 59 0.59 23.56 5.62
CA HIS A 59 -0.23 22.34 5.75
C HIS A 59 -1.74 22.55 5.47
N SER A 60 -2.17 23.78 5.12
CA SER A 60 -3.57 24.08 4.78
C SER A 60 -4.02 23.54 3.41
N THR A 61 -3.14 22.93 2.63
CA THR A 61 -3.46 22.30 1.33
C THR A 61 -4.31 21.03 1.48
N VAL A 62 -4.19 20.32 2.62
CA VAL A 62 -4.97 19.10 2.92
C VAL A 62 -6.43 19.43 3.26
N LEU A 63 -6.70 20.63 3.80
CA LEU A 63 -8.05 21.10 4.08
C LEU A 63 -8.74 21.70 2.84
N ALA A 64 -7.97 22.20 1.87
CA ALA A 64 -8.48 22.75 0.61
C ALA A 64 -9.19 21.68 -0.24
N SER A 65 -8.70 20.44 -0.21
CA SER A 65 -9.27 19.31 -0.94
C SER A 65 -10.62 18.81 -0.38
N ALA A 66 -11.01 19.26 0.81
CA ALA A 66 -12.24 18.83 1.48
C ALA A 66 -13.38 19.88 1.41
N SER A 67 -13.10 21.11 0.97
CA SER A 67 -14.13 22.16 0.88
C SER A 67 -13.77 23.27 -0.11
N PRO A 68 -14.61 23.56 -1.12
CA PRO A 68 -14.42 24.69 -2.06
C PRO A 68 -14.33 26.05 -1.35
N VAL A 69 -14.94 26.15 -0.16
CA VAL A 69 -14.96 27.33 0.72
C VAL A 69 -13.56 27.63 1.27
N LEU A 70 -12.80 26.59 1.62
CA LEU A 70 -11.44 26.72 2.15
C LEU A 70 -10.41 26.95 1.03
N GLU A 71 -10.68 26.42 -0.16
CA GLU A 71 -9.89 26.65 -1.38
C GLU A 71 -9.89 28.14 -1.79
N SER A 72 -11.04 28.82 -1.79
CA SER A 72 -11.12 30.25 -2.14
C SER A 72 -10.38 31.16 -1.15
N MET A 73 -10.32 30.77 0.13
CA MET A 73 -9.57 31.51 1.17
C MET A 73 -8.04 31.34 1.06
N LEU A 74 -7.57 30.28 0.38
CA LEU A 74 -6.15 29.94 0.25
C LEU A 74 -5.48 30.58 -0.98
N HIS A 75 -6.25 30.94 -2.01
CA HIS A 75 -5.76 31.69 -3.18
C HIS A 75 -5.50 33.18 -2.86
N ARG A 76 -4.51 33.44 -2.00
CA ARG A 76 -3.95 34.78 -1.78
C ARG A 76 -2.85 35.08 -2.80
N PRO A 77 -2.87 36.24 -3.48
CA PRO A 77 -1.69 36.74 -4.18
C PRO A 77 -0.55 37.05 -3.19
N ARG A 78 0.68 36.63 -3.51
CA ARG A 78 1.88 36.96 -2.71
C ARG A 78 2.39 38.37 -3.06
N ARG A 79 2.29 39.27 -2.06
CA ARG A 79 3.00 40.56 -1.85
C ARG A 79 2.62 41.79 -2.70
N GLY A 80 2.23 42.83 -1.97
CA GLY A 80 2.50 44.25 -2.22
C GLY A 80 2.22 45.01 -0.92
N GLY A 81 3.19 45.73 -0.37
CA GLY A 81 3.05 46.38 0.94
C GLY A 81 2.11 47.59 0.87
N GLY A 82 0.89 47.46 1.41
CA GLY A 82 -0.02 48.58 1.64
C GLY A 82 -1.29 48.13 2.37
N ASN A 83 -1.79 48.94 3.31
CA ASN A 83 -3.11 48.75 3.94
C ASN A 83 -4.19 49.17 2.92
N ARG A 84 -4.74 48.22 2.15
CA ARG A 84 -6.02 48.42 1.45
C ARG A 84 -6.99 47.33 1.90
N GLU A 85 -8.24 47.74 2.13
CA GLU A 85 -9.38 46.83 2.30
C GLU A 85 -9.51 45.93 1.07
N MET A 86 -9.78 44.65 1.29
CA MET A 86 -9.85 43.64 0.24
C MET A 86 -11.12 42.83 0.37
N GLU A 87 -11.85 42.70 -0.74
CA GLU A 87 -13.07 41.90 -0.88
C GLU A 87 -12.74 40.43 -1.23
N ILE A 88 -13.30 39.48 -0.50
CA ILE A 88 -13.13 38.03 -0.74
C ILE A 88 -14.50 37.40 -1.04
N PRO A 89 -14.68 36.76 -2.22
CA PRO A 89 -15.86 35.96 -2.51
C PRO A 89 -15.73 34.55 -1.89
N VAL A 90 -16.75 34.13 -1.15
CA VAL A 90 -16.85 32.77 -0.60
C VAL A 90 -17.76 31.96 -1.51
N LEU A 91 -17.19 31.07 -2.33
CA LEU A 91 -17.91 30.25 -3.31
C LEU A 91 -18.20 28.85 -2.75
N GLY A 92 -19.37 28.29 -3.08
CA GLY A 92 -19.70 26.89 -2.77
C GLY A 92 -20.27 26.62 -1.37
N VAL A 93 -20.77 27.64 -0.68
CA VAL A 93 -21.62 27.44 0.51
C VAL A 93 -23.07 27.26 0.06
N PRO A 94 -23.77 26.16 0.41
CA PRO A 94 -25.19 26.01 0.10
C PRO A 94 -26.01 27.18 0.66
N CYS A 95 -26.99 27.68 -0.10
CA CYS A 95 -27.84 28.81 0.32
C CYS A 95 -28.49 28.56 1.68
N ASP A 96 -28.90 27.33 1.94
CA ASP A 96 -29.56 26.91 3.17
C ASP A 96 -28.60 26.99 4.37
N ALA A 97 -27.31 26.74 4.18
CA ALA A 97 -26.29 26.90 5.21
C ALA A 97 -25.96 28.38 5.50
N VAL A 98 -26.03 29.26 4.49
CA VAL A 98 -25.90 30.72 4.68
C VAL A 98 -27.12 31.27 5.41
N HIS A 99 -28.34 30.84 5.05
CA HIS A 99 -29.56 31.22 5.75
C HIS A 99 -29.58 30.71 7.19
N ALA A 100 -29.17 29.46 7.42
CA ALA A 100 -29.00 28.90 8.75
C ALA A 100 -28.00 29.73 9.57
N PHE A 101 -26.86 30.10 8.98
CA PHE A 101 -25.84 30.92 9.64
C PHE A 101 -26.39 32.28 10.06
N LEU A 102 -27.07 32.98 9.15
CA LEU A 102 -27.68 34.29 9.43
C LEU A 102 -28.80 34.16 10.47
N ARG A 103 -29.69 33.18 10.32
CA ARG A 103 -30.78 32.91 11.28
C ARG A 103 -30.26 32.64 12.68
N LEU A 104 -29.18 31.85 12.80
CA LEU A 104 -28.54 31.55 14.08
C LEU A 104 -27.79 32.76 14.65
N LEU A 105 -27.11 33.56 13.82
CA LEU A 105 -26.42 34.78 14.25
C LEU A 105 -27.34 35.77 14.98
N TYR A 106 -28.61 35.81 14.57
CA TYR A 106 -29.62 36.73 15.07
C TYR A 106 -30.71 36.06 15.94
N SER A 107 -30.61 34.76 16.23
CA SER A 107 -31.50 34.10 17.20
C SER A 107 -30.97 34.26 18.62
N ALA A 108 -31.87 34.49 19.57
CA ALA A 108 -31.53 34.88 20.93
C ALA A 108 -30.89 33.72 21.73
N ARG A 109 -29.57 33.50 21.60
CA ARG A 109 -28.63 32.71 22.43
C ARG A 109 -29.05 31.32 22.97
N CYS A 110 -30.22 30.81 22.65
CA CYS A 110 -30.74 29.51 23.05
C CYS A 110 -31.14 28.74 21.80
N VAL A 111 -30.26 27.83 21.39
CA VAL A 111 -30.50 26.88 20.30
C VAL A 111 -31.70 26.02 20.70
N SER A 112 -32.85 26.25 20.06
CA SER A 112 -34.02 25.37 20.16
C SER A 112 -33.71 24.00 19.54
N LEU A 113 -34.51 22.97 19.86
CA LEU A 113 -34.35 21.61 19.27
C LEU A 113 -34.33 21.63 17.73
N ALA A 114 -35.07 22.54 17.09
CA ALA A 114 -35.07 22.73 15.64
C ALA A 114 -33.76 23.34 15.11
N GLU A 115 -33.02 24.08 15.93
CA GLU A 115 -31.72 24.68 15.58
C GLU A 115 -30.54 23.72 15.81
N GLU A 116 -30.68 22.70 16.67
CA GLU A 116 -29.68 21.61 16.79
C GLU A 116 -29.65 20.70 15.56
N GLU A 117 -30.81 20.45 14.94
CA GLU A 117 -30.95 19.69 13.69
C GLU A 117 -30.25 20.42 12.53
N ILE A 118 -30.44 21.75 12.42
CA ILE A 118 -29.77 22.62 11.45
C ILE A 118 -28.23 22.64 11.63
N VAL A 119 -27.76 22.67 12.89
CA VAL A 119 -26.32 22.59 13.19
C VAL A 119 -25.75 21.20 12.87
N GLY A 120 -26.58 20.15 12.96
CA GLY A 120 -26.23 18.79 12.51
C GLY A 120 -26.06 18.69 11.00
N GLU A 121 -27.01 19.23 10.23
CA GLU A 121 -27.03 19.15 8.76
C GLU A 121 -25.96 20.03 8.07
N HIS A 122 -25.65 21.20 8.63
CA HIS A 122 -24.76 22.19 8.00
C HIS A 122 -23.50 22.51 8.82
N GLY A 123 -23.17 21.69 9.81
CA GLY A 123 -22.20 21.99 10.88
C GLY A 123 -20.82 22.44 10.42
N ILE A 124 -20.27 21.84 9.34
CA ILE A 124 -18.93 22.22 8.84
C ILE A 124 -18.93 23.59 8.16
N HIS A 125 -20.00 23.93 7.41
CA HIS A 125 -20.17 25.23 6.78
C HIS A 125 -20.39 26.32 7.84
N LEU A 126 -21.19 26.04 8.88
CA LEU A 126 -21.43 26.94 10.01
C LEU A 126 -20.18 27.16 10.87
N LEU A 127 -19.32 26.14 11.04
CA LEU A 127 -18.05 26.27 11.75
C LEU A 127 -17.09 27.21 11.00
N VAL A 128 -17.02 27.07 9.67
CA VAL A 128 -16.17 27.93 8.82
C VAL A 128 -16.68 29.37 8.80
N LEU A 129 -17.99 29.57 8.62
CA LEU A 129 -18.62 30.89 8.64
C LEU A 129 -18.49 31.56 10.01
N SER A 130 -18.73 30.83 11.11
CA SER A 130 -18.57 31.38 12.47
C SER A 130 -17.13 31.77 12.79
N HIS A 131 -16.15 31.06 12.24
CA HIS A 131 -14.74 31.45 12.37
C HIS A 131 -14.40 32.68 11.52
N ALA A 132 -14.89 32.76 10.28
CA ALA A 132 -14.65 33.88 9.37
C ALA A 132 -15.24 35.20 9.89
N TYR A 133 -16.45 35.16 10.48
CA TYR A 133 -17.15 36.31 11.05
C TYR A 133 -16.90 36.52 12.55
N GLY A 134 -16.15 35.64 13.22
CA GLY A 134 -15.80 35.80 14.63
C GLY A 134 -16.93 35.52 15.63
N VAL A 135 -17.92 34.71 15.25
CA VAL A 135 -19.10 34.37 16.07
C VAL A 135 -18.78 33.22 17.02
N GLY A 136 -18.11 33.54 18.14
CA GLY A 136 -17.49 32.55 19.02
C GLY A 136 -18.44 31.56 19.72
N TRP A 137 -19.72 31.88 19.88
CA TRP A 137 -20.68 30.95 20.51
C TRP A 137 -21.18 29.88 19.54
N LEU A 138 -21.44 30.24 18.27
CA LEU A 138 -21.86 29.32 17.23
C LEU A 138 -20.72 28.34 16.90
N LYS A 139 -19.48 28.84 16.92
CA LYS A 139 -18.27 28.01 16.84
C LYS A 139 -18.27 26.90 17.91
N ARG A 140 -18.54 27.26 19.18
CA ARG A 140 -18.64 26.29 20.28
C ARG A 140 -19.84 25.36 20.17
N ALA A 141 -20.92 25.79 19.53
CA ALA A 141 -22.09 24.95 19.27
C ALA A 141 -21.78 23.88 18.21
N CYS A 142 -21.04 24.22 17.15
CA CYS A 142 -20.57 23.28 16.13
C CYS A 142 -19.47 22.32 16.63
N GLU A 143 -18.73 22.70 17.68
CA GLU A 143 -17.71 21.86 18.35
C GLU A 143 -18.31 20.82 19.33
N ARG A 144 -19.64 20.81 19.53
CA ARG A 144 -20.36 19.71 20.22
C ARG A 144 -20.39 18.47 19.31
N PRO A 145 -20.58 17.24 19.83
CA PRO A 145 -20.37 16.01 19.07
C PRO A 145 -21.54 15.77 18.10
N THR A 146 -21.57 16.54 17.02
CA THR A 146 -22.38 16.36 15.84
C THR A 146 -21.91 15.12 15.08
N GLU A 147 -22.77 14.56 14.24
CA GLU A 147 -22.45 13.36 13.47
C GLU A 147 -21.26 13.58 12.52
N ALA A 148 -21.10 14.80 11.99
CA ALA A 148 -19.94 15.22 11.22
C ALA A 148 -18.63 15.27 12.05
N TRP A 149 -18.67 15.73 13.31
CA TRP A 149 -17.50 15.73 14.20
C TRP A 149 -17.07 14.32 14.61
N ARG A 150 -18.04 13.42 14.81
CA ARG A 150 -17.77 11.98 15.06
C ARG A 150 -17.21 11.30 13.82
N PHE A 151 -17.78 11.57 12.64
CA PHE A 151 -17.27 11.07 11.38
C PHE A 151 -15.81 11.48 11.15
N LEU A 152 -15.44 12.73 11.45
CA LEU A 152 -14.05 13.20 11.37
C LEU A 152 -13.12 12.50 12.38
N GLN A 153 -13.55 12.34 13.63
CA GLN A 153 -12.77 11.66 14.67
C GLN A 153 -12.58 10.15 14.41
N ASP A 154 -13.55 9.50 13.77
CA ASP A 154 -13.50 8.07 13.44
C ASP A 154 -12.58 7.78 12.24
N HIS A 155 -12.38 8.75 11.34
CA HIS A 155 -11.53 8.61 10.15
C HIS A 155 -10.11 9.17 10.34
N ASP A 156 -9.91 10.22 11.14
CA ASP A 156 -8.59 10.68 11.58
C ASP A 156 -8.60 11.21 13.03
N PRO A 157 -8.16 10.39 14.00
CA PRO A 157 -8.15 10.76 15.41
C PRO A 157 -7.21 11.92 15.78
N TRP A 158 -6.31 12.33 14.87
CA TRP A 158 -5.33 13.39 15.12
C TRP A 158 -5.77 14.75 14.58
N LEU A 159 -6.79 14.79 13.73
CA LEU A 159 -7.35 16.00 13.13
C LEU A 159 -7.92 16.97 14.19
N GLU A 160 -8.48 16.43 15.28
CA GLU A 160 -8.94 17.21 16.44
C GLU A 160 -7.79 18.01 17.07
N LEU A 161 -6.62 17.38 17.26
CA LEU A 161 -5.44 18.00 17.88
C LEU A 161 -4.86 19.09 16.98
N ASP A 162 -4.88 18.89 15.67
CA ASP A 162 -4.36 19.87 14.70
C ASP A 162 -5.31 21.07 14.50
N ILE A 163 -6.62 20.85 14.51
CA ILE A 163 -7.62 21.93 14.50
C ILE A 163 -7.55 22.73 15.81
N LEU A 164 -7.44 22.06 16.97
CA LEU A 164 -7.31 22.73 18.27
C LEU A 164 -5.98 23.52 18.37
N GLN A 165 -4.87 22.97 17.88
CA GLN A 165 -3.56 23.65 17.81
C GLN A 165 -3.61 24.88 16.89
N PHE A 166 -4.28 24.78 15.73
CA PHE A 166 -4.52 25.90 14.82
C PHE A 166 -5.36 27.02 15.47
N LEU A 167 -6.40 26.66 16.20
CA LEU A 167 -7.29 27.60 16.89
C LEU A 167 -6.60 28.31 18.07
N GLU A 168 -5.69 27.62 18.77
CA GLU A 168 -4.89 28.17 19.87
C GLU A 168 -3.78 29.10 19.36
N ASP A 169 -3.11 28.71 18.27
CA ASP A 169 -2.08 29.54 17.61
C ASP A 169 -2.69 30.80 16.99
N ALA A 170 -3.92 30.74 16.46
CA ALA A 170 -4.66 31.90 15.97
C ALA A 170 -5.10 32.85 17.11
N HIS A 171 -5.33 32.33 18.32
CA HIS A 171 -5.61 33.13 19.51
C HIS A 171 -4.35 33.85 20.03
N LEU A 172 -3.19 33.17 20.00
CA LEU A 172 -1.89 33.71 20.42
C LEU A 172 -1.37 34.87 19.55
N VAL A 173 -1.77 34.91 18.26
CA VAL A 173 -1.44 36.02 17.34
C VAL A 173 -2.20 37.31 17.65
N ARG A 174 -3.34 37.25 18.38
CA ARG A 174 -4.13 38.44 18.76
C ARG A 174 -3.57 39.21 19.94
N THR A 175 -2.79 38.58 20.82
CA THR A 175 -2.23 39.22 22.01
C THR A 175 -0.79 39.58 21.78
N SER A 176 -0.57 40.71 21.08
CA SER A 176 0.76 41.29 20.89
C SER A 176 1.31 41.81 22.21
N HIS A 177 2.19 41.03 22.84
CA HIS A 177 3.39 41.47 23.54
C HIS A 177 4.12 40.19 23.98
N VAL A 178 5.44 40.23 24.06
CA VAL A 178 6.31 39.12 24.51
C VAL A 178 6.68 38.05 23.46
N ALA A 179 7.14 38.48 22.29
CA ALA A 179 7.85 37.64 21.30
C ALA A 179 9.07 36.87 21.88
N CYS A 180 9.64 37.33 23.01
CA CYS A 180 10.79 36.69 23.65
C CYS A 180 10.41 35.41 24.44
N GLN A 181 9.20 35.35 25.02
CA GLN A 181 8.72 34.15 25.72
C GLN A 181 8.32 33.04 24.74
N ALA A 182 7.81 33.39 23.55
CA ALA A 182 7.43 32.43 22.52
C ALA A 182 8.62 31.62 21.98
N VAL A 183 9.81 32.22 21.82
CA VAL A 183 11.03 31.50 21.40
C VAL A 183 11.54 30.57 22.52
N HIS A 184 11.44 31.00 23.78
CA HIS A 184 11.82 30.19 24.93
C HIS A 184 10.85 29.03 25.17
N LEU A 185 9.54 29.24 24.97
CA LEU A 185 8.50 28.21 24.96
C LEU A 185 8.66 27.25 23.77
N ARG A 186 9.04 27.74 22.58
CA ARG A 186 9.32 26.91 21.40
C ARG A 186 10.55 26.03 21.60
N ARG A 187 11.64 26.54 22.20
CA ARG A 187 12.82 25.74 22.60
C ARG A 187 12.49 24.74 23.72
N ARG A 188 11.71 25.14 24.73
CA ARG A 188 11.21 24.22 25.77
C ARG A 188 10.27 23.15 25.21
N ARG A 189 9.45 23.46 24.20
CA ARG A 189 8.53 22.52 23.52
C ARG A 189 9.27 21.60 22.55
N LEU A 190 10.30 22.05 21.84
CA LEU A 190 11.19 21.15 21.08
C LEU A 190 11.97 20.22 22.01
N GLY A 191 12.43 20.75 23.16
CA GLY A 191 13.03 19.97 24.22
C GLY A 191 12.06 18.95 24.82
N ARG A 192 10.79 19.33 25.04
CA ARG A 192 9.72 18.41 25.46
C ARG A 192 9.40 17.37 24.39
N ARG A 193 9.25 17.73 23.12
CA ARG A 193 9.02 16.77 22.02
C ARG A 193 10.18 15.78 21.87
N LYS A 194 11.43 16.23 22.05
CA LYS A 194 12.62 15.34 22.04
C LYS A 194 12.71 14.49 23.31
N ALA A 195 12.18 14.96 24.44
CA ALA A 195 12.04 14.20 25.68
C ALA A 195 10.84 13.24 25.64
N GLU A 196 9.75 13.58 24.95
CA GLU A 196 8.53 12.78 24.75
C GLU A 196 8.79 11.68 23.71
N ARG A 197 9.51 11.96 22.62
CA ARG A 197 10.04 10.91 21.72
C ARG A 197 10.95 9.93 22.45
N ARG A 198 11.85 10.44 23.31
CA ARG A 198 12.69 9.56 24.16
C ARG A 198 11.85 8.79 25.17
N LEU A 199 10.85 9.41 25.79
CA LEU A 199 9.95 8.77 26.73
C LEU A 199 9.10 7.70 26.05
N TYR A 200 8.67 7.92 24.80
CA TYR A 200 7.93 6.96 23.99
C TYR A 200 8.79 5.77 23.58
N MET A 201 10.05 6.01 23.18
CA MET A 201 11.02 4.93 22.93
C MET A 201 11.33 4.16 24.23
N GLU A 202 11.51 4.85 25.36
CA GLU A 202 11.69 4.24 26.69
C GLU A 202 10.43 3.42 27.09
N LEU A 203 9.22 3.86 26.74
CA LEU A 203 7.95 3.17 27.03
C LEU A 203 7.77 1.94 26.14
N HIS A 204 8.10 2.06 24.85
CA HIS A 204 8.10 0.97 23.89
C HIS A 204 9.11 -0.11 24.30
N GLU A 205 10.35 0.26 24.63
CA GLU A 205 11.36 -0.65 25.18
C GLU A 205 10.90 -1.30 26.50
N THR A 206 10.15 -0.58 27.33
CA THR A 206 9.58 -1.09 28.59
C THR A 206 8.46 -2.11 28.34
N ILE A 207 7.59 -1.87 27.36
CA ILE A 207 6.53 -2.80 26.95
C ILE A 207 7.13 -4.06 26.32
N GLU A 208 8.16 -3.91 25.50
CA GLU A 208 8.93 -5.01 24.93
C GLU A 208 9.66 -5.83 26.00
N CYS A 209 10.21 -5.15 27.02
CA CYS A 209 10.82 -5.81 28.16
C CYS A 209 9.79 -6.57 29.02
N LEU A 210 8.58 -6.04 29.17
CA LEU A 210 7.49 -6.71 29.87
C LEU A 210 7.02 -7.93 29.08
N ARG A 211 6.84 -7.80 27.76
CA ARG A 211 6.52 -8.93 26.88
C ARG A 211 7.57 -10.04 26.99
N HIS A 212 8.86 -9.69 26.98
CA HIS A 212 9.95 -10.65 27.21
C HIS A 212 9.88 -11.31 28.60
N ILE A 213 9.51 -10.59 29.66
CA ILE A 213 9.32 -11.17 31.01
C ILE A 213 8.09 -12.09 31.05
N PHE A 214 7.00 -11.74 30.35
CA PHE A 214 5.75 -12.50 30.31
C PHE A 214 5.81 -13.76 29.44
N GLU A 215 6.45 -13.68 28.27
CA GLU A 215 6.48 -14.76 27.28
C GLU A 215 7.70 -15.68 27.49
N ASP A 216 8.86 -15.14 27.87
CA ASP A 216 10.12 -15.91 27.93
C ASP A 216 10.59 -16.23 29.37
N GLY A 217 9.85 -15.79 30.41
CA GLY A 217 10.06 -16.20 31.80
C GLY A 217 11.35 -15.68 32.48
N CYS A 218 11.84 -14.49 32.10
CA CYS A 218 13.11 -13.94 32.58
C CYS A 218 13.11 -13.59 34.10
N SER A 219 13.97 -14.24 34.88
CA SER A 219 14.09 -14.10 36.35
C SER A 219 15.21 -13.15 36.84
N ALA A 220 15.90 -12.45 35.93
CA ALA A 220 17.12 -11.68 36.22
C ALA A 220 16.93 -10.41 37.08
N LEU A 221 15.73 -10.18 37.62
CA LEU A 221 15.31 -9.01 38.40
C LEU A 221 15.10 -9.36 39.89
N GLY A 222 16.11 -9.91 40.56
CA GLY A 222 16.08 -10.22 42.01
C GLY A 222 16.76 -9.18 42.91
N ARG A 223 16.38 -9.13 44.21
CA ARG A 223 16.91 -8.21 45.25
C ARG A 223 18.45 -8.18 45.28
N SER A 224 19.01 -6.98 45.33
CA SER A 224 20.37 -6.75 45.82
C SER A 224 20.42 -7.10 47.30
N GLY A 225 20.89 -8.31 47.62
CA GLY A 225 21.05 -8.72 49.02
C GLY A 225 21.22 -10.21 49.22
N ARG A 226 22.08 -10.85 48.42
CA ARG A 226 22.95 -12.00 48.73
C ARG A 226 23.46 -12.57 47.40
N GLU A 227 24.76 -12.80 47.36
CA GLU A 227 25.47 -13.36 46.23
C GLU A 227 24.82 -14.68 45.79
N GLU A 228 24.52 -14.85 44.49
CA GLU A 228 24.87 -16.06 43.72
C GLU A 228 24.42 -16.01 42.24
N LYS A 229 25.41 -16.24 41.37
CA LYS A 229 25.40 -16.79 39.99
C LYS A 229 24.34 -16.30 38.98
N ARG A 230 24.82 -15.38 38.12
CA ARG A 230 24.26 -14.91 36.84
C ARG A 230 23.76 -16.05 35.92
N ALA A 231 22.48 -16.07 35.60
CA ALA A 231 22.02 -16.44 34.27
C ALA A 231 21.96 -15.17 33.41
N ARG A 232 22.71 -15.12 32.29
CA ARG A 232 22.69 -13.96 31.37
C ARG A 232 21.43 -14.02 30.51
N CYS A 233 20.52 -13.07 30.72
CA CYS A 233 19.41 -12.81 29.81
C CYS A 233 19.96 -12.37 28.43
N PRO A 234 19.51 -12.97 27.30
CA PRO A 234 19.92 -12.56 25.95
C PRO A 234 19.60 -11.08 25.66
N ASN A 235 18.51 -10.56 26.23
CA ASN A 235 18.05 -9.16 26.15
C ASN A 235 18.48 -8.31 27.37
N ALA A 236 19.77 -8.43 27.77
CA ALA A 236 20.33 -7.74 28.94
C ALA A 236 20.36 -6.21 28.87
N VAL A 237 20.12 -5.62 27.69
CA VAL A 237 20.03 -4.16 27.49
C VAL A 237 18.64 -3.67 27.88
N THR A 238 17.59 -4.31 27.38
CA THR A 238 16.17 -4.02 27.67
C THR A 238 15.85 -4.22 29.16
N CYS A 239 16.34 -5.30 29.77
CA CYS A 239 16.17 -5.58 31.21
C CYS A 239 16.94 -4.60 32.13
N ARG A 240 17.84 -3.77 31.58
CA ARG A 240 18.63 -2.78 32.33
C ARG A 240 17.84 -1.49 32.54
N GLY A 241 17.02 -1.09 31.56
CA GLY A 241 16.15 0.09 31.62
C GLY A 241 15.09 -0.02 32.72
N LEU A 242 14.39 -1.14 32.79
CA LEU A 242 13.39 -1.40 33.84
C LEU A 242 14.00 -1.35 35.25
N ARG A 243 15.23 -1.87 35.41
CA ARG A 243 15.96 -1.88 36.68
C ARG A 243 16.35 -0.46 37.15
N GLN A 244 16.65 0.43 36.21
CA GLN A 244 16.89 1.86 36.50
C GLN A 244 15.59 2.58 36.84
N LEU A 245 14.48 2.27 36.16
CA LEU A 245 13.17 2.85 36.43
C LEU A 245 12.66 2.50 37.84
N VAL A 246 12.82 1.25 38.27
CA VAL A 246 12.43 0.79 39.62
C VAL A 246 13.27 1.45 40.71
N ARG A 247 14.58 1.62 40.49
CA ARG A 247 15.45 2.38 41.41
C ARG A 247 15.07 3.86 41.48
N HIS A 248 14.71 4.45 40.34
CA HIS A 248 14.24 5.83 40.28
C HIS A 248 12.93 6.02 41.05
N LEU A 249 11.98 5.07 40.95
CA LEU A 249 10.73 5.09 41.71
C LEU A 249 10.99 4.99 43.22
N ALA A 250 11.86 4.07 43.65
CA ALA A 250 12.20 3.91 45.06
C ALA A 250 12.83 5.18 45.67
N ALA A 251 13.66 5.89 44.90
CA ALA A 251 14.25 7.16 45.32
C ALA A 251 13.24 8.34 45.27
N CYS A 252 12.38 8.39 44.26
CA CYS A 252 11.45 9.50 44.06
C CYS A 252 10.29 9.52 45.08
N VAL A 253 9.93 8.35 45.62
CA VAL A 253 8.90 8.19 46.66
C VAL A 253 9.35 8.74 48.03
N GLY A 254 10.66 8.96 48.24
CA GLY A 254 11.20 9.49 49.50
C GLY A 254 11.17 11.01 49.67
N GLU A 255 11.12 11.80 48.58
CA GLU A 255 11.48 13.23 48.63
C GLU A 255 10.42 14.21 48.11
N LYS A 256 9.36 13.81 47.40
CA LYS A 256 8.45 14.77 46.73
C LYS A 256 6.95 14.52 46.97
N ARG A 257 6.20 15.62 47.18
CA ARG A 257 4.74 15.61 47.36
C ARG A 257 3.95 15.27 46.08
N ARG A 258 4.53 15.40 44.87
CA ARG A 258 3.90 15.02 43.58
C ARG A 258 4.75 14.00 42.82
N TRP A 259 4.09 13.03 42.19
CA TRP A 259 4.74 12.01 41.36
C TRP A 259 5.40 12.65 40.13
N CYS A 260 6.66 12.31 39.85
CA CYS A 260 7.28 12.69 38.58
C CYS A 260 6.71 11.83 37.44
N LEU A 261 6.78 12.32 36.20
CA LEU A 261 6.19 11.65 35.02
C LEU A 261 6.68 10.20 34.85
N ARG A 262 7.97 9.95 35.08
CA ARG A 262 8.57 8.60 35.04
C ARG A 262 8.01 7.65 36.10
N CYS A 263 7.69 8.17 37.29
CA CYS A 263 7.08 7.40 38.36
C CYS A 263 5.58 7.17 38.12
N LYS A 264 4.86 8.17 37.55
CA LYS A 264 3.44 8.02 37.16
C LYS A 264 3.29 6.94 36.08
N CYS A 265 4.13 6.93 35.05
CA CYS A 265 4.09 5.90 34.00
C CYS A 265 4.41 4.50 34.52
N LEU A 266 5.42 4.36 35.39
CA LEU A 266 5.73 3.07 36.03
C LEU A 266 4.58 2.57 36.91
N TRP A 267 3.89 3.47 37.62
CA TRP A 267 2.72 3.12 38.44
C TRP A 267 1.55 2.63 37.61
N GLN A 268 1.28 3.26 36.46
CA GLN A 268 0.21 2.83 35.55
C GLN A 268 0.52 1.48 34.90
N LEU A 269 1.79 1.18 34.59
CA LEU A 269 2.24 -0.14 34.13
C LEU A 269 2.10 -1.22 35.22
N LEU A 270 2.40 -0.88 36.47
CA LEU A 270 2.17 -1.78 37.62
C LEU A 270 0.68 -2.02 37.88
N ARG A 271 -0.16 -1.01 37.66
CA ARG A 271 -1.63 -1.09 37.77
C ARG A 271 -2.23 -1.96 36.67
N LEU A 272 -1.71 -1.86 35.44
CA LEU A 272 -2.07 -2.74 34.33
C LEU A 272 -1.68 -4.20 34.64
N HIS A 273 -0.45 -4.44 35.12
CA HIS A 273 -0.02 -5.78 35.53
C HIS A 273 -0.89 -6.36 36.65
N ALA A 274 -1.14 -5.60 37.72
CA ALA A 274 -2.00 -6.01 38.84
C ALA A 274 -3.43 -6.33 38.40
N SER A 275 -3.96 -5.63 37.38
CA SER A 275 -5.29 -5.91 36.81
C SER A 275 -5.33 -7.14 35.88
N THR A 276 -4.17 -7.66 35.49
CA THR A 276 -4.02 -8.83 34.60
C THR A 276 -3.50 -10.09 35.30
N CYS A 277 -3.14 -9.98 36.59
CA CYS A 277 -2.64 -11.10 37.39
C CYS A 277 -3.83 -11.80 38.07
N THR A 278 -4.09 -13.05 37.73
CA THR A 278 -5.26 -13.82 38.22
C THR A 278 -4.93 -14.82 39.33
N GLU A 279 -3.69 -14.87 39.82
CA GLU A 279 -3.30 -15.80 40.88
C GLU A 279 -3.41 -15.12 42.24
N LEU A 280 -4.28 -15.66 43.10
CA LEU A 280 -4.70 -15.06 44.37
C LEU A 280 -3.74 -15.35 45.54
N ASP A 281 -2.74 -16.21 45.35
CA ASP A 281 -1.74 -16.52 46.38
C ASP A 281 -0.38 -15.91 46.06
N ASP A 282 0.17 -15.17 47.03
CA ASP A 282 1.41 -14.38 46.96
C ASP A 282 2.69 -15.18 46.56
N ALA A 283 2.59 -16.49 46.34
CA ALA A 283 3.72 -17.39 46.09
C ALA A 283 3.82 -17.95 44.66
N SER A 284 2.80 -17.79 43.80
CA SER A 284 2.79 -18.42 42.47
C SER A 284 3.09 -17.45 41.30
N CYS A 285 3.02 -16.14 41.55
CA CYS A 285 3.38 -15.12 40.56
C CYS A 285 4.90 -15.06 40.34
N LYS A 286 5.38 -15.61 39.22
CA LYS A 286 6.81 -15.63 38.83
C LYS A 286 7.40 -14.26 38.45
N VAL A 287 6.63 -13.17 38.56
CA VAL A 287 7.08 -11.81 38.25
C VAL A 287 7.77 -11.20 39.48
N PRO A 288 9.08 -10.89 39.43
CA PRO A 288 9.82 -10.39 40.60
C PRO A 288 9.30 -9.06 41.18
N LEU A 289 8.58 -8.28 40.37
CA LEU A 289 7.91 -7.04 40.78
C LEU A 289 6.67 -7.29 41.64
N CYS A 290 5.97 -8.42 41.48
CA CYS A 290 4.76 -8.75 42.26
C CYS A 290 5.12 -9.07 43.72
N MET A 291 6.17 -9.89 43.94
CA MET A 291 6.74 -10.17 45.28
C MET A 291 7.26 -8.92 46.01
N TYR A 292 7.68 -7.87 45.29
CA TYR A 292 8.15 -6.62 45.91
C TYR A 292 6.98 -5.74 46.40
N LEU A 293 5.79 -5.92 45.83
CA LEU A 293 4.61 -5.06 45.99
C LEU A 293 3.56 -5.62 46.97
N CYS A 294 3.60 -6.90 47.31
CA CYS A 294 2.71 -7.50 48.32
C CYS A 294 3.13 -7.19 49.78
N ASN A 295 4.14 -6.35 50.01
CA ASN A 295 4.45 -5.86 51.35
C ASN A 295 3.33 -4.93 51.85
N TRP A 296 2.61 -5.37 52.89
CA TRP A 296 1.45 -4.69 53.50
C TRP A 296 1.72 -3.21 53.84
N GLN A 297 2.96 -2.86 54.19
CA GLN A 297 3.35 -1.47 54.47
C GLN A 297 3.31 -0.55 53.23
N PHE A 298 3.52 -1.11 52.03
CA PHE A 298 3.47 -0.35 50.77
C PHE A 298 2.01 -0.13 50.32
N LYS A 299 1.16 -1.17 50.43
CA LYS A 299 -0.29 -1.11 50.16
C LYS A 299 -1.00 -0.02 50.99
N ARG A 300 -0.67 0.11 52.29
CA ARG A 300 -1.20 1.17 53.18
C ARG A 300 -0.70 2.57 52.87
N ARG A 301 0.54 2.73 52.39
CA ARG A 301 1.08 4.05 51.99
C ARG A 301 0.47 4.55 50.68
N LEU A 302 0.01 3.62 49.83
CA LEU A 302 -0.66 3.90 48.56
C LEU A 302 -2.13 4.33 48.74
N GLN A 303 -2.90 3.62 49.56
CA GLN A 303 -4.32 3.96 49.80
C GLN A 303 -4.53 5.33 50.47
N ARG A 304 -3.56 5.82 51.25
CA ARG A 304 -3.62 7.15 51.87
C ARG A 304 -3.56 8.33 50.89
N ARG A 305 -3.24 8.10 49.61
CA ARG A 305 -3.14 9.15 48.59
C ARG A 305 -4.18 9.07 47.48
N GLU A 306 -5.03 8.04 47.47
CA GLU A 306 -6.15 7.94 46.51
C GLU A 306 -7.30 8.92 46.84
N GLY A 307 -7.36 9.45 48.07
CA GLY A 307 -8.42 10.37 48.50
C GLY A 307 -8.22 11.85 48.15
N GLU A 308 -7.19 12.23 47.38
CA GLU A 308 -6.87 13.65 47.09
C GLU A 308 -6.82 14.00 45.57
N GLU A 309 -7.09 13.07 44.65
CA GLU A 309 -7.12 13.35 43.19
C GLU A 309 -8.54 13.17 42.64
N GLU A 310 -9.37 14.21 42.68
CA GLU A 310 -10.67 14.24 42.00
C GLU A 310 -10.73 15.23 40.82
N ASP A 311 -9.63 15.88 40.45
CA ASP A 311 -9.67 16.87 39.37
C ASP A 311 -8.54 16.72 38.36
N GLY A 312 -8.89 16.18 37.18
CA GLY A 312 -8.11 16.28 35.95
C GLY A 312 -7.27 15.07 35.54
N ASP A 313 -7.90 13.95 35.12
CA ASP A 313 -7.22 12.99 34.21
C ASP A 313 -8.17 12.01 33.46
N ASP A 314 -9.30 12.50 32.94
CA ASP A 314 -10.33 11.62 32.34
C ASP A 314 -10.01 11.10 30.92
N LYS A 315 -9.01 11.67 30.22
CA LYS A 315 -8.64 11.23 28.86
C LYS A 315 -7.88 9.90 28.82
N TRP A 316 -7.05 9.61 29.82
CA TRP A 316 -6.26 8.36 29.87
C TRP A 316 -7.00 7.20 30.53
N GLY A 317 -7.84 7.47 31.54
CA GLY A 317 -8.77 6.46 32.08
C GLY A 317 -9.71 5.91 31.00
N MET A 318 -10.13 6.79 30.08
CA MET A 318 -10.91 6.42 28.91
C MET A 318 -10.11 5.60 27.88
N LEU A 319 -8.82 5.91 27.65
CA LEU A 319 -7.96 5.13 26.76
C LEU A 319 -7.69 3.71 27.31
N VAL A 320 -7.43 3.59 28.62
CA VAL A 320 -7.25 2.30 29.29
C VAL A 320 -8.56 1.49 29.27
N LYS A 321 -9.72 2.12 29.53
CA LYS A 321 -11.03 1.48 29.38
C LYS A 321 -11.29 1.04 27.93
N LYS A 322 -10.91 1.83 26.93
CA LYS A 322 -11.02 1.49 25.50
C LYS A 322 -10.13 0.29 25.11
N VAL A 323 -8.90 0.22 25.61
CA VAL A 323 -7.98 -0.91 25.37
C VAL A 323 -8.45 -2.20 26.08
N VAL A 324 -8.96 -2.09 27.31
CA VAL A 324 -9.57 -3.21 28.04
C VAL A 324 -10.86 -3.68 27.37
N SER A 325 -11.69 -2.75 26.89
CA SER A 325 -12.95 -3.06 26.18
C SER A 325 -12.70 -3.66 24.78
N ALA A 326 -11.69 -3.19 24.04
CA ALA A 326 -11.28 -3.76 22.76
C ALA A 326 -10.81 -5.22 22.88
N ARG A 327 -10.19 -5.59 24.01
CA ARG A 327 -9.86 -6.99 24.33
C ARG A 327 -11.08 -7.79 24.79
N LEU A 328 -12.03 -7.20 25.52
CA LEU A 328 -13.29 -7.85 25.89
C LEU A 328 -14.15 -8.17 24.66
N VAL A 329 -14.18 -7.28 23.67
CA VAL A 329 -14.80 -7.53 22.35
C VAL A 329 -14.03 -8.63 21.60
N SER A 330 -12.70 -8.64 21.62
CA SER A 330 -11.89 -9.74 21.07
C SER A 330 -12.13 -11.10 21.77
N HIS A 331 -12.41 -11.09 23.08
CA HIS A 331 -12.70 -12.29 23.87
C HIS A 331 -14.15 -12.78 23.68
N LEU A 332 -15.12 -11.88 23.51
CA LEU A 332 -16.51 -12.19 23.20
C LEU A 332 -16.69 -12.68 21.75
N VAL A 333 -15.95 -12.10 20.80
CA VAL A 333 -15.91 -12.55 19.39
C VAL A 333 -15.21 -13.91 19.26
N LYS A 334 -14.22 -14.22 20.12
CA LYS A 334 -13.63 -15.56 20.20
C LYS A 334 -14.54 -16.61 20.86
N LYS A 335 -15.46 -16.21 21.75
CA LYS A 335 -16.43 -17.12 22.39
C LYS A 335 -17.65 -17.44 21.53
N GLN A 336 -17.94 -16.69 20.46
CA GLN A 336 -19.06 -16.95 19.54
C GLN A 336 -18.73 -17.91 18.37
N LYS A 337 -17.54 -18.53 18.35
CA LYS A 337 -17.20 -19.60 17.40
C LYS A 337 -16.94 -20.93 18.11
N GLN A 338 -17.99 -21.56 18.64
CA GLN A 338 -18.15 -23.02 18.79
C GLN A 338 -19.66 -23.37 18.78
N PRO A 339 -20.06 -24.57 18.32
CA PRO A 339 -21.18 -24.76 17.40
C PRO A 339 -22.59 -24.84 18.02
N ILE A 340 -23.57 -24.49 17.18
CA ILE A 340 -25.02 -24.71 17.31
C ILE A 340 -25.31 -26.23 17.29
N MET A 341 -24.95 -26.95 18.37
CA MET A 341 -25.30 -28.37 18.57
C MET A 341 -25.74 -28.69 20.01
N ALA A 342 -26.15 -27.67 20.78
CA ALA A 342 -26.64 -27.83 22.16
C ALA A 342 -28.12 -27.41 22.33
N LEU A 343 -28.92 -27.47 21.27
CA LEU A 343 -30.38 -27.20 21.31
C LEU A 343 -31.25 -28.48 21.19
N LEU A 344 -30.65 -29.67 21.14
CA LEU A 344 -31.35 -30.95 21.12
C LEU A 344 -30.70 -31.88 22.15
N GLY A 345 -31.10 -31.75 23.41
CA GLY A 345 -30.50 -32.47 24.54
C GLY A 345 -30.74 -33.98 24.50
N LEU A 346 -29.67 -34.77 24.62
CA LEU A 346 -29.64 -36.18 25.06
C LEU A 346 -28.28 -36.52 25.74
N PRO A 347 -28.20 -37.51 26.64
CA PRO A 347 -27.16 -37.60 27.69
C PRO A 347 -25.92 -38.49 27.39
N LEU A 348 -24.90 -38.27 28.23
CA LEU A 348 -23.57 -38.90 28.31
C LEU A 348 -23.56 -40.39 28.72
N SER A 349 -22.64 -41.16 28.12
CA SER A 349 -22.00 -42.40 28.62
C SER A 349 -20.81 -42.70 27.68
N SER A 350 -19.65 -43.27 28.00
CA SER A 350 -18.97 -43.83 29.19
C SER A 350 -17.56 -44.29 28.74
N CYS A 351 -16.68 -44.59 29.71
CA CYS A 351 -15.38 -45.33 29.65
C CYS A 351 -14.10 -44.45 29.57
N TYR A 352 -13.31 -44.28 30.65
CA TYR A 352 -12.31 -45.18 31.29
C TYR A 352 -11.11 -45.49 30.34
N HIS A 353 -9.82 -45.45 30.68
CA HIS A 353 -9.09 -45.46 31.96
C HIS A 353 -7.61 -45.04 31.78
N ALA A 354 -6.91 -44.81 32.91
CA ALA A 354 -5.50 -44.43 33.06
C ALA A 354 -4.52 -45.63 33.10
N THR A 355 -3.21 -45.40 32.91
CA THR A 355 -2.12 -45.93 33.79
C THR A 355 -0.72 -45.35 33.49
N THR A 356 0.14 -45.50 34.49
CA THR A 356 1.42 -44.86 34.90
C THR A 356 2.74 -45.43 34.32
N ALA A 357 3.78 -44.55 34.35
CA ALA A 357 5.21 -44.72 34.71
C ALA A 357 6.08 -45.89 34.18
N GLU A 358 7.28 -45.59 33.64
CA GLU A 358 8.59 -45.83 34.30
C GLU A 358 9.80 -45.38 33.45
N SER A 359 10.95 -45.30 34.14
CA SER A 359 12.22 -44.63 33.85
C SER A 359 13.19 -45.31 32.87
N LEU A 360 14.11 -44.53 32.28
CA LEU A 360 15.53 -44.93 32.14
C LEU A 360 16.45 -43.70 31.97
N ARG A 361 17.48 -43.65 32.83
CA ARG A 361 18.61 -42.72 32.82
C ARG A 361 19.74 -43.31 31.97
N LEU A 362 20.48 -42.47 31.25
CA LEU A 362 21.90 -42.68 30.99
C LEU A 362 22.65 -41.35 31.11
N ARG A 363 23.73 -41.34 31.88
CA ARG A 363 24.69 -40.25 32.10
C ARG A 363 26.03 -40.64 31.44
N SER A 364 26.72 -39.66 30.87
CA SER A 364 28.17 -39.33 31.03
C SER A 364 28.59 -38.39 29.89
N THR A 365 29.64 -37.56 29.87
CA THR A 365 30.54 -36.88 30.83
C THR A 365 31.35 -35.86 29.98
N ALA A 366 31.38 -34.57 30.38
CA ALA A 366 32.44 -33.52 30.32
C ALA A 366 33.40 -33.34 29.09
N PRO A 367 34.24 -32.28 28.96
CA PRO A 367 34.48 -31.09 29.80
C PRO A 367 34.55 -29.73 29.05
N ALA A 368 34.74 -28.66 29.83
CA ALA A 368 34.95 -27.26 29.43
C ALA A 368 36.44 -26.90 29.29
N LEU A 369 36.78 -25.99 28.37
CA LEU A 369 38.03 -25.18 28.31
C LEU A 369 37.70 -23.90 27.51
N ALA A 370 37.59 -22.73 28.16
CA ALA A 370 38.64 -21.71 28.36
C ALA A 370 38.64 -20.60 27.28
N LYS A 371 38.49 -19.36 27.74
CA LYS A 371 38.50 -18.10 26.98
C LYS A 371 39.91 -17.50 26.94
N GLN A 372 40.33 -16.94 25.81
CA GLN A 372 41.20 -15.75 25.75
C GLN A 372 40.92 -14.89 24.48
N PRO A 373 41.30 -13.59 24.46
CA PRO A 373 40.74 -12.56 23.56
C PRO A 373 41.75 -11.92 22.56
N LEU A 374 41.21 -11.05 21.67
CA LEU A 374 41.81 -9.94 20.86
C LEU A 374 41.93 -10.21 19.33
N PRO A 375 41.99 -9.19 18.43
CA PRO A 375 41.90 -7.73 18.60
C PRO A 375 40.93 -6.98 17.64
N ARG A 376 40.80 -5.66 17.88
CA ARG A 376 40.17 -4.65 17.01
C ARG A 376 40.86 -4.56 15.64
N GLN A 377 40.10 -4.49 14.55
CA GLN A 377 40.56 -3.96 13.27
C GLN A 377 39.67 -2.82 12.77
N SER A 378 40.36 -1.83 12.21
CA SER A 378 39.89 -0.55 11.70
C SER A 378 39.13 -0.69 10.38
N ARG A 379 38.20 0.25 10.16
CA ARG A 379 37.38 0.41 8.96
C ARG A 379 38.26 0.47 7.69
N LYS A 380 38.03 -0.48 6.76
CA LYS A 380 38.31 -0.33 5.33
C LYS A 380 37.03 -0.62 4.54
N ARG A 381 36.87 0.17 3.47
CA ARG A 381 35.77 0.23 2.50
C ARG A 381 35.24 -1.16 2.08
N PRO A 382 33.94 -1.32 1.80
CA PRO A 382 33.47 -2.53 1.13
C PRO A 382 34.02 -2.56 -0.32
N PRO A 383 34.44 -3.74 -0.83
CA PRO A 383 34.80 -3.89 -2.23
C PRO A 383 33.54 -3.94 -3.11
N ARG A 384 33.74 -3.58 -4.39
CA ARG A 384 32.77 -3.67 -5.49
C ARG A 384 32.02 -5.00 -5.48
N ALA A 385 30.71 -4.96 -5.73
CA ALA A 385 29.94 -6.14 -6.09
C ALA A 385 30.59 -6.81 -7.30
N ALA A 386 31.27 -7.93 -7.08
CA ALA A 386 31.80 -8.77 -8.13
C ALA A 386 30.71 -9.75 -8.53
N VAL A 387 30.39 -9.74 -9.83
CA VAL A 387 29.65 -10.79 -10.52
C VAL A 387 30.43 -12.08 -10.33
N CYS A 388 29.87 -13.07 -9.63
CA CYS A 388 30.48 -14.40 -9.53
C CYS A 388 30.09 -15.22 -10.77
N SER A 389 31.02 -15.28 -11.72
CA SER A 389 31.20 -16.43 -12.62
C SER A 389 31.67 -17.64 -11.80
N VAL A 390 31.04 -18.80 -11.95
CA VAL A 390 31.51 -20.04 -11.35
C VAL A 390 31.78 -21.05 -12.45
N ASP A 391 33.06 -21.29 -12.73
CA ASP A 391 33.53 -22.40 -13.54
C ASP A 391 33.25 -23.72 -12.81
N GLY A 392 32.60 -24.64 -13.51
CA GLY A 392 32.29 -25.96 -13.02
C GLY A 392 33.52 -26.87 -13.02
N THR A 393 33.79 -27.52 -11.91
CA THR A 393 34.32 -28.89 -11.90
C THR A 393 33.77 -29.67 -10.72
N ALA A 394 33.46 -30.94 -11.02
CA ALA A 394 32.66 -31.86 -10.25
C ALA A 394 33.26 -32.25 -8.89
N LEU A 395 32.38 -32.45 -7.90
CA LEU A 395 32.49 -33.52 -6.91
C LEU A 395 31.08 -33.98 -6.58
N GLY A 396 30.75 -35.19 -7.04
CA GLY A 396 29.49 -35.85 -6.75
C GLY A 396 29.53 -36.48 -5.36
N GLU A 397 28.45 -36.29 -4.61
CA GLU A 397 28.04 -37.20 -3.53
C GLU A 397 26.53 -37.11 -3.37
N LYS A 398 25.89 -38.27 -3.20
CA LYS A 398 24.46 -38.52 -3.27
C LYS A 398 23.67 -37.67 -2.27
N LEU A 399 22.83 -36.77 -2.78
CA LEU A 399 21.72 -36.18 -2.04
C LEU A 399 20.53 -37.16 -2.06
N GLU A 400 20.15 -37.66 -0.88
CA GLU A 400 18.93 -38.43 -0.69
C GLU A 400 17.70 -37.58 -1.03
N ALA A 401 16.79 -38.14 -1.84
CA ALA A 401 15.57 -37.51 -2.29
C ALA A 401 14.65 -37.19 -1.10
N ILE A 402 14.30 -35.91 -0.95
CA ILE A 402 13.18 -35.49 -0.09
C ILE A 402 11.89 -36.02 -0.75
N PRO A 403 10.97 -36.68 -0.02
CA PRO A 403 9.87 -37.42 -0.62
C PRO A 403 8.92 -36.50 -1.38
N THR A 404 8.94 -36.60 -2.71
CA THR A 404 7.99 -36.03 -3.68
C THR A 404 6.71 -36.86 -3.79
N ALA A 405 6.24 -37.43 -2.69
CA ALA A 405 5.02 -38.24 -2.70
C ALA A 405 3.79 -37.34 -2.58
N VAL A 406 3.29 -36.86 -3.71
CA VAL A 406 1.87 -36.47 -3.85
C VAL A 406 1.04 -37.73 -3.56
N PRO A 407 0.09 -37.71 -2.60
CA PRO A 407 -0.80 -38.85 -2.40
C PRO A 407 -1.55 -39.16 -3.69
N ALA A 408 -1.56 -40.43 -4.10
CA ALA A 408 -2.37 -40.89 -5.21
C ALA A 408 -3.86 -40.82 -4.81
N GLU A 409 -4.60 -39.81 -5.28
CA GLU A 409 -6.05 -39.88 -5.57
C GLU A 409 -6.55 -38.60 -6.26
N VAL A 410 -7.05 -38.78 -7.50
CA VAL A 410 -7.46 -37.80 -8.53
C VAL A 410 -6.28 -37.17 -9.29
N ALA A 411 -5.99 -37.71 -10.48
CA ALA A 411 -5.12 -37.05 -11.45
C ALA A 411 -5.67 -35.65 -11.77
N LEU A 412 -4.87 -34.60 -11.50
CA LEU A 412 -5.27 -33.23 -11.75
C LEU A 412 -5.53 -33.05 -13.26
N GLY A 413 -6.72 -32.56 -13.59
CA GLY A 413 -7.19 -32.38 -14.97
C GLY A 413 -8.02 -31.11 -15.11
N ARG A 414 -8.41 -30.74 -16.32
CA ARG A 414 -9.28 -29.57 -16.56
C ARG A 414 -10.59 -29.69 -15.79
N SER A 415 -11.17 -30.88 -15.72
CA SER A 415 -12.36 -31.19 -14.92
C SER A 415 -12.22 -30.93 -13.41
N SER A 416 -11.00 -30.78 -12.89
CA SER A 416 -10.75 -30.39 -11.49
C SER A 416 -11.05 -28.91 -11.21
N PHE A 417 -11.07 -28.07 -12.25
CA PHE A 417 -11.33 -26.63 -12.13
C PHE A 417 -12.81 -26.30 -12.33
N PRO A 418 -13.31 -25.17 -11.80
CA PRO A 418 -14.70 -24.77 -11.99
C PRO A 418 -15.07 -24.66 -13.47
N ARG A 419 -16.30 -25.04 -13.82
CA ARG A 419 -16.82 -24.83 -15.18
C ARG A 419 -16.68 -23.37 -15.59
N GLY A 420 -16.14 -23.15 -16.78
CA GLY A 420 -15.87 -21.81 -17.31
C GLY A 420 -14.54 -21.19 -16.88
N PHE A 421 -13.71 -21.91 -16.09
CA PHE A 421 -12.33 -21.52 -15.86
C PHE A 421 -11.56 -21.50 -17.18
N VAL A 422 -10.85 -20.40 -17.44
CA VAL A 422 -10.14 -20.17 -18.70
C VAL A 422 -8.70 -20.67 -18.57
N PHE A 423 -8.27 -21.54 -19.47
CA PHE A 423 -6.84 -21.83 -19.66
C PHE A 423 -6.36 -21.15 -20.95
N GLY A 424 -5.29 -20.39 -20.85
CA GLY A 424 -4.71 -19.68 -21.97
C GLY A 424 -3.18 -19.66 -21.94
N ALA A 425 -2.61 -18.97 -22.91
CA ALA A 425 -1.19 -18.61 -22.94
C ALA A 425 -1.06 -17.11 -23.25
N ALA A 426 0.10 -16.54 -22.94
CA ALA A 426 0.35 -15.11 -23.08
C ALA A 426 1.58 -14.80 -23.97
N SER A 427 1.58 -13.59 -24.55
CA SER A 427 2.69 -12.96 -25.27
C SER A 427 2.64 -11.43 -25.14
N ALA A 428 3.70 -10.75 -25.59
CA ALA A 428 3.79 -9.31 -25.70
C ALA A 428 4.31 -8.87 -27.06
N ALA A 429 3.80 -7.76 -27.59
CA ALA A 429 4.03 -7.31 -28.96
C ALA A 429 5.52 -7.20 -29.32
N TYR A 430 6.32 -6.47 -28.53
CA TYR A 430 7.75 -6.32 -28.80
C TYR A 430 8.51 -7.65 -28.74
N GLN A 431 8.04 -8.59 -27.91
CA GLN A 431 8.71 -9.87 -27.68
C GLN A 431 8.47 -10.90 -28.80
N VAL A 432 7.36 -10.78 -29.56
CA VAL A 432 6.96 -11.79 -30.57
C VAL A 432 6.73 -11.23 -31.97
N GLU A 433 6.24 -10.00 -32.13
CA GLU A 433 5.76 -9.53 -33.44
C GLU A 433 6.87 -9.42 -34.48
N GLY A 434 8.00 -8.79 -34.12
CA GLY A 434 8.98 -8.35 -35.10
C GLY A 434 8.41 -7.28 -36.03
N ALA A 435 8.88 -7.27 -37.28
CA ALA A 435 8.42 -6.34 -38.32
C ALA A 435 8.42 -4.88 -37.80
N TRP A 436 9.52 -4.53 -37.12
CA TRP A 436 9.58 -3.38 -36.23
C TRP A 436 9.41 -2.04 -36.97
N ASN A 437 9.83 -1.98 -38.22
CA ASN A 437 9.73 -0.80 -39.10
C ASN A 437 8.84 -1.05 -40.33
N GLU A 438 8.03 -2.11 -40.31
CA GLU A 438 7.14 -2.46 -41.42
C GLU A 438 5.71 -1.96 -41.20
N GLY A 439 4.94 -1.88 -42.29
CA GLY A 439 3.51 -1.54 -42.24
C GLY A 439 3.22 -0.17 -41.63
N GLY A 440 4.19 0.76 -41.65
CA GLY A 440 4.04 2.10 -41.09
C GLY A 440 4.20 2.21 -39.56
N ARG A 441 4.65 1.16 -38.87
CA ARG A 441 4.97 1.22 -37.43
C ARG A 441 6.07 2.24 -37.14
N GLY A 442 5.90 3.03 -36.08
CA GLY A 442 6.96 3.89 -35.53
C GLY A 442 7.81 3.16 -34.48
N PRO A 443 9.03 3.65 -34.18
CA PRO A 443 9.86 3.06 -33.15
C PRO A 443 9.23 3.22 -31.76
N SER A 444 9.39 2.20 -30.93
CA SER A 444 9.16 2.23 -29.48
C SER A 444 10.48 2.45 -28.74
N ILE A 445 10.39 2.74 -27.44
CA ILE A 445 11.57 2.87 -26.57
C ILE A 445 12.46 1.62 -26.55
N TRP A 446 11.88 0.43 -26.77
CA TRP A 446 12.66 -0.81 -26.82
C TRP A 446 13.43 -0.96 -28.14
N ASP A 447 12.85 -0.53 -29.27
CA ASP A 447 13.58 -0.45 -30.54
C ASP A 447 14.82 0.44 -30.38
N THR A 448 14.62 1.67 -29.89
CA THR A 448 15.72 2.62 -29.67
C THR A 448 16.73 2.13 -28.64
N PHE A 449 16.28 1.54 -27.53
CA PHE A 449 17.16 1.06 -26.48
C PHE A 449 18.08 -0.07 -26.98
N THR A 450 17.52 -1.07 -27.66
CA THR A 450 18.31 -2.21 -28.16
C THR A 450 19.23 -1.83 -29.31
N HIS A 451 18.83 -0.89 -30.18
CA HIS A 451 19.68 -0.38 -31.27
C HIS A 451 20.81 0.52 -30.79
N HIS A 452 20.59 1.32 -29.74
CA HIS A 452 21.58 2.30 -29.26
C HIS A 452 22.45 1.79 -28.10
N GLN A 453 21.95 0.83 -27.32
CA GLN A 453 22.66 0.21 -26.18
C GLN A 453 22.63 -1.33 -26.30
N PRO A 454 23.11 -1.91 -27.42
CA PRO A 454 23.07 -3.35 -27.62
C PRO A 454 23.85 -4.12 -26.53
N GLU A 455 24.87 -3.51 -25.93
CA GLU A 455 25.68 -4.09 -24.86
C GLU A 455 24.89 -4.35 -23.56
N LYS A 456 23.72 -3.73 -23.41
CA LYS A 456 22.82 -3.99 -22.28
C LYS A 456 21.95 -5.23 -22.48
N ILE A 457 21.95 -5.82 -23.67
CA ILE A 457 21.17 -7.00 -24.00
C ILE A 457 22.10 -8.19 -24.18
N HIS A 458 21.76 -9.32 -23.58
CA HIS A 458 22.52 -10.55 -23.80
C HIS A 458 22.54 -10.93 -25.29
N GLY A 459 23.74 -11.22 -25.80
CA GLY A 459 23.97 -11.53 -27.20
C GLY A 459 23.78 -10.35 -28.14
N GLU A 460 23.73 -9.11 -27.63
CA GLU A 460 23.53 -7.88 -28.44
C GLU A 460 22.29 -7.98 -29.35
N SER A 461 21.30 -8.73 -28.89
CA SER A 461 20.10 -9.07 -29.66
C SER A 461 19.02 -7.99 -29.51
N ASN A 462 18.00 -8.04 -30.37
CA ASN A 462 16.88 -7.10 -30.39
C ASN A 462 15.57 -7.78 -30.83
N GLY A 463 14.46 -7.04 -30.73
CA GLY A 463 13.13 -7.48 -31.14
C GLY A 463 12.78 -7.25 -32.61
N ASP A 464 13.76 -6.97 -33.49
CA ASP A 464 13.49 -6.57 -34.88
C ASP A 464 12.68 -7.62 -35.65
N LYS A 465 13.06 -8.89 -35.44
CA LYS A 465 12.36 -10.07 -35.97
C LYS A 465 11.57 -10.82 -34.90
N ALA A 466 12.04 -10.85 -33.65
CA ALA A 466 11.40 -11.58 -32.56
C ALA A 466 11.09 -13.04 -32.96
N THR A 467 9.82 -13.42 -33.02
CA THR A 467 9.34 -14.73 -33.50
C THR A 467 8.58 -14.63 -34.82
N ASP A 468 8.69 -13.47 -35.48
CA ASP A 468 7.99 -13.09 -36.71
C ASP A 468 6.47 -13.28 -36.63
N SER A 469 5.87 -13.10 -35.44
CA SER A 469 4.43 -13.25 -35.24
C SER A 469 3.61 -12.21 -36.00
N TYR A 470 4.20 -11.12 -36.48
CA TYR A 470 3.53 -10.21 -37.40
C TYR A 470 3.12 -10.93 -38.70
N ASN A 471 4.03 -11.72 -39.27
CA ASN A 471 3.78 -12.48 -40.50
C ASN A 471 3.20 -13.88 -40.22
N LYS A 472 3.49 -14.45 -39.04
CA LYS A 472 3.16 -15.83 -38.67
C LYS A 472 2.07 -15.97 -37.61
N TYR A 473 1.28 -14.93 -37.31
CA TYR A 473 0.20 -15.00 -36.31
C TYR A 473 -0.79 -16.15 -36.52
N LYS A 474 -1.01 -16.61 -37.77
CA LYS A 474 -1.86 -17.77 -38.06
C LYS A 474 -1.27 -19.07 -37.53
N GLU A 475 0.05 -19.22 -37.52
CA GLU A 475 0.75 -20.35 -36.91
C GLU A 475 0.58 -20.30 -35.39
N ASP A 476 0.68 -19.11 -34.77
CA ASP A 476 0.47 -18.94 -33.34
C ASP A 476 -0.99 -19.25 -32.92
N VAL A 477 -1.98 -18.86 -33.73
CA VAL A 477 -3.38 -19.22 -33.51
C VAL A 477 -3.60 -20.73 -33.68
N LYS A 478 -3.00 -21.34 -34.71
CA LYS A 478 -3.05 -22.78 -34.95
C LYS A 478 -2.47 -23.53 -33.74
N LEU A 479 -1.29 -23.13 -33.28
CA LEU A 479 -0.62 -23.66 -32.10
C LEU A 479 -1.54 -23.57 -30.87
N THR A 480 -2.11 -22.40 -30.59
CA THR A 480 -3.02 -22.18 -29.46
C THR A 480 -4.21 -23.17 -29.48
N LYS A 481 -4.76 -23.43 -30.68
CA LYS A 481 -5.84 -24.39 -30.88
C LYS A 481 -5.38 -25.84 -30.70
N GLU A 482 -4.21 -26.20 -31.23
CA GLU A 482 -3.65 -27.56 -31.12
C GLU A 482 -3.38 -27.96 -29.68
N VAL A 483 -2.90 -27.02 -28.86
CA VAL A 483 -2.74 -27.21 -27.41
C VAL A 483 -4.10 -27.38 -26.70
N GLY A 484 -5.16 -26.79 -27.25
CA GLY A 484 -6.51 -26.85 -26.68
C GLY A 484 -6.81 -25.71 -25.69
N LEU A 485 -6.15 -24.56 -25.85
CA LEU A 485 -6.35 -23.39 -25.01
C LEU A 485 -7.68 -22.68 -25.34
N ASP A 486 -8.33 -22.13 -24.32
CA ASP A 486 -9.59 -21.37 -24.45
C ASP A 486 -9.35 -19.92 -24.90
N SER A 487 -8.15 -19.39 -24.64
CA SER A 487 -7.87 -17.97 -24.75
C SER A 487 -6.39 -17.70 -25.05
N TYR A 488 -6.16 -16.59 -25.75
CA TYR A 488 -4.83 -16.05 -25.99
C TYR A 488 -4.78 -14.63 -25.45
N ARG A 489 -3.82 -14.38 -24.56
CA ARG A 489 -3.50 -13.04 -24.07
C ARG A 489 -2.36 -12.46 -24.90
N PHE A 490 -2.58 -11.36 -25.59
CA PHE A 490 -1.53 -10.66 -26.34
C PHE A 490 -1.62 -9.15 -26.08
N SER A 491 -0.58 -8.39 -26.45
CA SER A 491 -0.62 -6.92 -26.39
C SER A 491 -0.74 -6.28 -27.77
N ILE A 492 -1.32 -5.09 -27.80
CA ILE A 492 -1.32 -4.21 -28.99
C ILE A 492 -0.12 -3.30 -28.87
N SER A 493 0.66 -3.16 -29.95
CA SER A 493 1.78 -2.24 -29.97
C SER A 493 1.32 -0.81 -30.19
N TRP A 494 1.55 0.06 -29.21
CA TRP A 494 1.15 1.47 -29.30
C TRP A 494 1.80 2.14 -30.50
N SER A 495 3.10 1.96 -30.69
CA SER A 495 3.82 2.56 -31.82
C SER A 495 3.42 1.98 -33.19
N ARG A 496 2.76 0.81 -33.23
CA ARG A 496 2.18 0.26 -34.47
C ARG A 496 0.85 0.92 -34.82
N ILE A 497 0.01 1.24 -33.83
CA ILE A 497 -1.28 1.91 -34.04
C ILE A 497 -1.15 3.42 -34.22
N LEU A 498 -0.33 4.06 -33.39
CA LEU A 498 -0.02 5.49 -33.44
C LEU A 498 1.50 5.66 -33.57
N PRO A 499 2.06 5.74 -34.79
CA PRO A 499 3.50 5.80 -35.02
C PRO A 499 4.22 6.98 -34.36
N LYS A 500 3.50 8.10 -34.14
CA LYS A 500 3.98 9.28 -33.41
C LYS A 500 3.44 9.36 -31.98
N GLY A 501 2.80 8.29 -31.50
CA GLY A 501 2.21 8.15 -30.17
C GLY A 501 0.90 8.90 -29.91
N THR A 502 0.63 9.99 -30.64
CA THR A 502 -0.56 10.84 -30.44
C THR A 502 -1.61 10.65 -31.54
N LEU A 503 -2.88 10.97 -31.23
CA LEU A 503 -3.96 10.97 -32.23
C LEU A 503 -3.72 11.98 -33.36
N LEU A 504 -3.16 13.14 -33.03
CA LEU A 504 -2.76 14.16 -34.03
C LEU A 504 -1.66 13.64 -34.96
N GLY A 505 -0.86 12.70 -34.48
CA GLY A 505 0.17 12.01 -35.26
C GLY A 505 -0.37 11.11 -36.37
N GLY A 506 -1.65 10.76 -36.33
CA GLY A 506 -2.33 9.90 -37.29
C GLY A 506 -2.38 8.43 -36.86
N VAL A 507 -3.52 7.79 -37.14
CA VAL A 507 -3.71 6.35 -36.95
C VAL A 507 -3.12 5.59 -38.14
N ASN A 508 -2.39 4.53 -37.87
CA ASN A 508 -1.85 3.64 -38.90
C ASN A 508 -2.87 2.54 -39.27
N PRO A 509 -3.49 2.59 -40.46
CA PRO A 509 -4.51 1.62 -40.86
C PRO A 509 -3.97 0.19 -41.04
N GLU A 510 -2.69 0.02 -41.43
CA GLU A 510 -2.11 -1.33 -41.54
C GLU A 510 -1.89 -1.96 -40.16
N GLY A 511 -1.54 -1.16 -39.14
CA GLY A 511 -1.51 -1.61 -37.75
C GLY A 511 -2.88 -2.07 -37.26
N ILE A 512 -3.94 -1.30 -37.53
CA ILE A 512 -5.33 -1.68 -37.22
C ILE A 512 -5.72 -2.99 -37.91
N LYS A 513 -5.38 -3.13 -39.20
CA LYS A 513 -5.65 -4.33 -40.00
C LYS A 513 -4.94 -5.56 -39.46
N TYR A 514 -3.70 -5.46 -39.00
CA TYR A 514 -2.98 -6.57 -38.38
C TYR A 514 -3.73 -7.14 -37.16
N TYR A 515 -4.05 -6.29 -36.17
CA TYR A 515 -4.76 -6.76 -34.98
C TYR A 515 -6.19 -7.21 -35.28
N ASN A 516 -6.89 -6.56 -36.23
CA ASN A 516 -8.17 -7.07 -36.71
C ASN A 516 -8.07 -8.49 -37.27
N ASN A 517 -7.03 -8.77 -38.07
CA ASN A 517 -6.82 -10.11 -38.62
C ASN A 517 -6.49 -11.14 -37.54
N LEU A 518 -5.62 -10.81 -36.58
CA LEU A 518 -5.31 -11.68 -35.45
C LEU A 518 -6.56 -11.98 -34.61
N ILE A 519 -7.31 -10.95 -34.21
CA ILE A 519 -8.55 -11.10 -33.43
C ILE A 519 -9.57 -11.96 -34.16
N ASN A 520 -9.77 -11.71 -35.46
CA ASN A 520 -10.70 -12.49 -36.27
C ASN A 520 -10.25 -13.95 -36.40
N GLU A 521 -8.96 -14.21 -36.58
CA GLU A 521 -8.44 -15.58 -36.69
C GLU A 521 -8.56 -16.34 -35.36
N LEU A 522 -8.29 -15.69 -34.22
CA LEU A 522 -8.52 -16.26 -32.89
C LEU A 522 -9.99 -16.66 -32.69
N LEU A 523 -10.92 -15.74 -32.95
CA LEU A 523 -12.35 -15.98 -32.77
C LEU A 523 -12.88 -17.06 -33.72
N LYS A 524 -12.41 -17.07 -34.97
CA LYS A 524 -12.73 -18.13 -35.94
C LYS A 524 -12.30 -19.52 -35.45
N ASN A 525 -11.26 -19.59 -34.63
CA ASN A 525 -10.78 -20.83 -34.02
C ASN A 525 -11.35 -21.08 -32.61
N GLY A 526 -12.32 -20.29 -32.17
CA GLY A 526 -12.97 -20.44 -30.85
C GLY A 526 -12.13 -19.95 -29.67
N ILE A 527 -11.05 -19.21 -29.94
CA ILE A 527 -10.11 -18.72 -28.93
C ILE A 527 -10.51 -17.28 -28.56
N ARG A 528 -10.65 -17.02 -27.26
CA ARG A 528 -11.03 -15.69 -26.76
C ARG A 528 -9.81 -14.76 -26.67
N PRO A 529 -9.84 -13.55 -27.24
CA PRO A 529 -8.76 -12.59 -27.07
C PRO A 529 -8.83 -11.91 -25.69
N PHE A 530 -7.70 -11.92 -24.97
CA PHE A 530 -7.44 -11.07 -23.81
C PHE A 530 -6.38 -10.04 -24.23
N VAL A 531 -6.74 -8.77 -24.28
CA VAL A 531 -5.88 -7.76 -24.93
C VAL A 531 -5.27 -6.83 -23.90
N THR A 532 -3.94 -6.77 -23.89
CA THR A 532 -3.16 -5.81 -23.11
C THR A 532 -2.89 -4.57 -23.95
N LEU A 533 -3.26 -3.39 -23.45
CA LEU A 533 -3.06 -2.13 -24.18
C LEU A 533 -1.60 -1.67 -24.09
N PHE A 534 -0.99 -1.73 -22.91
CA PHE A 534 0.40 -1.32 -22.73
C PHE A 534 1.24 -2.45 -22.16
N HIS A 535 2.26 -2.86 -22.93
CA HIS A 535 3.27 -3.83 -22.50
C HIS A 535 4.67 -3.27 -22.78
N TRP A 536 4.97 -2.16 -22.09
CA TRP A 536 6.30 -1.54 -21.99
C TRP A 536 6.83 -0.86 -23.26
N ASP A 537 6.05 -0.83 -24.34
CA ASP A 537 6.46 -0.38 -25.67
C ASP A 537 6.00 1.05 -25.99
N VAL A 538 6.36 2.00 -25.12
CA VAL A 538 6.07 3.43 -25.32
C VAL A 538 6.60 3.88 -26.70
N PRO A 539 5.81 4.59 -27.53
CA PRO A 539 6.32 5.17 -28.77
C PRO A 539 7.49 6.12 -28.49
N GLN A 540 8.62 5.94 -29.17
CA GLN A 540 9.83 6.76 -28.95
C GLN A 540 9.54 8.24 -29.18
N ALA A 541 8.60 8.58 -30.06
CA ALA A 541 8.18 9.96 -30.29
C ALA A 541 7.68 10.67 -29.01
N LEU A 542 7.06 9.95 -28.06
CA LEU A 542 6.61 10.50 -26.79
C LEU A 542 7.74 10.59 -25.76
N GLU A 543 8.66 9.62 -25.79
CA GLU A 543 9.89 9.68 -24.98
C GLU A 543 10.76 10.87 -25.40
N ASP A 544 10.90 11.13 -26.70
CA ASP A 544 11.64 12.27 -27.24
C ASP A 544 10.94 13.61 -26.96
N ALA A 545 9.60 13.65 -27.03
CA ALA A 545 8.83 14.88 -26.85
C ALA A 545 8.87 15.39 -25.41
N TYR A 546 8.64 14.50 -24.44
CA TYR A 546 8.51 14.89 -23.02
C TYR A 546 9.01 13.84 -22.01
N GLY A 547 9.63 12.75 -22.46
CA GLY A 547 10.15 11.70 -21.57
C GLY A 547 9.11 10.65 -21.15
N GLY A 548 8.10 10.41 -21.99
CA GLY A 548 7.16 9.31 -21.85
C GLY A 548 6.42 9.36 -20.50
N PHE A 549 6.45 8.27 -19.74
CA PHE A 549 5.73 8.19 -18.46
C PHE A 549 6.27 9.10 -17.35
N ARG A 550 7.38 9.80 -17.56
CA ARG A 550 7.87 10.80 -16.59
C ARG A 550 7.07 12.10 -16.62
N ASP A 551 6.31 12.36 -17.68
CA ASP A 551 5.49 13.55 -17.82
C ASP A 551 3.99 13.21 -17.73
N PRO A 552 3.16 14.02 -17.03
CA PRO A 552 1.71 13.78 -16.95
C PRO A 552 0.97 13.87 -18.30
N GLU A 553 1.54 14.49 -19.35
CA GLU A 553 0.92 14.55 -20.68
C GLU A 553 0.62 13.16 -21.27
N ILE A 554 1.44 12.16 -20.94
CA ILE A 554 1.29 10.75 -21.34
C ILE A 554 -0.09 10.17 -21.02
N VAL A 555 -0.75 10.67 -19.97
CA VAL A 555 -2.06 10.20 -19.51
C VAL A 555 -3.11 10.42 -20.60
N ASN A 556 -3.06 11.58 -21.26
CA ASN A 556 -4.00 11.91 -22.34
C ASN A 556 -3.67 11.16 -23.63
N ASP A 557 -2.39 11.00 -23.95
CA ASP A 557 -1.97 10.26 -25.15
C ASP A 557 -2.32 8.78 -25.02
N PHE A 558 -2.09 8.17 -23.86
CA PHE A 558 -2.47 6.79 -23.59
C PHE A 558 -3.99 6.60 -23.64
N LYS A 559 -4.75 7.56 -23.12
CA LYS A 559 -6.22 7.58 -23.24
C LYS A 559 -6.68 7.66 -24.70
N GLY A 560 -6.01 8.47 -25.52
CA GLY A 560 -6.26 8.59 -26.95
C GLY A 560 -6.02 7.26 -27.68
N PHE A 561 -4.87 6.63 -27.43
CA PHE A 561 -4.53 5.30 -27.95
C PHE A 561 -5.57 4.23 -27.55
N ALA A 562 -5.93 4.19 -26.27
CA ALA A 562 -6.94 3.25 -25.77
C ALA A 562 -8.31 3.47 -26.41
N SER A 563 -8.72 4.73 -26.65
CA SER A 563 -9.97 5.05 -27.35
C SER A 563 -10.03 4.41 -28.73
N ILE A 564 -8.96 4.51 -29.52
CA ILE A 564 -8.87 3.88 -30.84
C ILE A 564 -8.97 2.36 -30.72
N CYS A 565 -8.28 1.75 -29.76
CA CYS A 565 -8.36 0.31 -29.55
C CYS A 565 -9.79 -0.15 -29.20
N PHE A 566 -10.50 0.60 -28.35
CA PHE A 566 -11.89 0.28 -28.00
C PHE A 566 -12.83 0.48 -29.18
N GLU A 567 -12.63 1.52 -29.99
CA GLU A 567 -13.45 1.81 -31.18
C GLU A 567 -13.27 0.74 -32.26
N GLU A 568 -12.04 0.33 -32.54
CA GLU A 568 -11.69 -0.57 -33.64
C GLU A 568 -11.86 -2.05 -33.31
N PHE A 569 -11.68 -2.43 -32.04
CA PHE A 569 -11.61 -3.85 -31.65
C PHE A 569 -12.63 -4.26 -30.58
N GLY A 570 -13.24 -3.30 -29.87
CA GLY A 570 -14.11 -3.58 -28.72
C GLY A 570 -15.45 -4.23 -29.07
N ASP A 571 -15.84 -4.23 -30.34
CA ASP A 571 -16.96 -5.03 -30.85
C ASP A 571 -16.73 -6.53 -30.63
N ARG A 572 -15.48 -6.99 -30.70
CA ARG A 572 -15.04 -8.39 -30.59
C ARG A 572 -14.26 -8.70 -29.31
N VAL A 573 -13.40 -7.80 -28.85
CA VAL A 573 -12.61 -7.97 -27.62
C VAL A 573 -13.44 -7.67 -26.39
N LYS A 574 -13.47 -8.63 -25.44
CA LYS A 574 -14.29 -8.54 -24.21
C LYS A 574 -13.50 -8.54 -22.91
N HIS A 575 -12.18 -8.67 -22.97
CA HIS A 575 -11.30 -8.61 -21.80
C HIS A 575 -10.12 -7.71 -22.12
N TRP A 576 -10.11 -6.54 -21.49
CA TRP A 576 -9.09 -5.52 -21.66
C TRP A 576 -8.21 -5.44 -20.42
N ILE A 577 -6.90 -5.36 -20.63
CA ILE A 577 -5.89 -5.14 -19.59
C ILE A 577 -5.20 -3.83 -19.96
N THR A 578 -5.27 -2.81 -19.10
CA THR A 578 -4.67 -1.51 -19.44
C THR A 578 -3.15 -1.58 -19.46
N LEU A 579 -2.54 -2.06 -18.36
CA LEU A 579 -1.10 -2.07 -18.14
C LEU A 579 -0.66 -3.48 -17.76
N ASN A 580 0.47 -3.91 -18.30
CA ASN A 580 1.22 -5.06 -17.80
C ASN A 580 2.33 -4.61 -16.85
N GLU A 581 2.39 -5.21 -15.66
CA GLU A 581 3.51 -5.12 -14.73
C GLU A 581 4.10 -3.72 -14.58
N PRO A 582 3.31 -2.73 -14.14
CA PRO A 582 3.80 -1.36 -14.03
C PRO A 582 4.98 -1.26 -13.03
N TRP A 583 5.05 -2.16 -12.04
CA TRP A 583 6.21 -2.25 -11.13
C TRP A 583 7.49 -2.62 -11.87
N SER A 584 7.46 -3.64 -12.75
CA SER A 584 8.62 -4.06 -13.54
C SER A 584 9.05 -2.93 -14.47
N PHE A 585 8.11 -2.34 -15.21
CA PHE A 585 8.39 -1.22 -16.11
C PHE A 585 9.08 -0.06 -15.38
N SER A 586 8.51 0.38 -14.25
CA SER A 586 9.05 1.50 -13.48
C SER A 586 10.40 1.17 -12.82
N SER A 587 10.50 0.01 -12.16
CA SER A 587 11.70 -0.35 -11.40
C SER A 587 12.86 -0.72 -12.31
N MET A 588 12.64 -1.56 -13.32
CA MET A 588 13.69 -1.98 -14.24
C MET A 588 14.14 -0.85 -15.17
N GLY A 589 13.21 0.02 -15.60
CA GLY A 589 13.49 1.12 -16.53
C GLY A 589 14.06 2.39 -15.88
N TYR A 590 13.64 2.70 -14.65
CA TYR A 590 13.95 3.99 -13.98
C TYR A 590 14.61 3.87 -12.60
N THR A 591 14.64 2.67 -11.98
CA THR A 591 15.43 2.42 -10.76
C THR A 591 16.77 1.80 -11.10
N PHE A 592 16.76 0.67 -11.81
CA PHE A 592 17.97 -0.10 -12.12
C PHE A 592 18.57 0.23 -13.49
N GLY A 593 17.80 0.84 -14.40
CA GLY A 593 18.27 1.19 -15.76
C GLY A 593 18.62 -0.02 -16.64
N LEU A 594 18.04 -1.19 -16.32
CA LEU A 594 18.25 -2.47 -17.02
C LEU A 594 17.30 -2.64 -18.20
N HIS A 595 16.13 -2.01 -18.17
CA HIS A 595 15.14 -2.01 -19.26
C HIS A 595 15.05 -0.64 -19.91
N ALA A 596 14.48 -0.56 -21.12
CA ALA A 596 14.21 0.71 -21.78
C ALA A 596 13.36 1.64 -20.87
N PRO A 597 13.65 2.95 -20.80
CA PRO A 597 14.68 3.71 -21.53
C PRO A 597 16.09 3.68 -20.90
N GLY A 598 16.32 2.85 -19.87
CA GLY A 598 17.65 2.59 -19.32
C GLY A 598 18.17 3.67 -18.39
N ARG A 599 17.29 4.27 -17.59
CA ARG A 599 17.59 5.41 -16.71
C ARG A 599 17.81 4.95 -15.28
N CYS A 600 18.84 5.49 -14.64
CA CYS A 600 19.12 5.24 -13.23
C CYS A 600 20.09 6.30 -12.69
N SER A 601 20.26 6.34 -11.37
CA SER A 601 21.29 7.17 -10.76
C SER A 601 22.70 6.66 -11.08
N SER A 602 23.70 7.53 -10.98
CA SER A 602 25.07 7.21 -11.41
C SER A 602 25.73 6.04 -10.68
N TRP A 603 25.33 5.72 -9.44
CA TRP A 603 25.85 4.57 -8.69
C TRP A 603 25.35 3.22 -9.20
N TYR A 604 24.26 3.19 -9.96
CA TYR A 604 23.83 2.02 -10.74
C TYR A 604 24.52 1.93 -12.11
N GLY A 605 25.38 2.90 -12.46
CA GLY A 605 26.15 2.89 -13.69
C GLY A 605 25.51 3.61 -14.88
N CYS A 606 24.35 4.26 -14.71
CA CYS A 606 23.76 5.10 -15.77
C CYS A 606 24.37 6.50 -15.81
N THR A 607 24.34 7.12 -16.98
CA THR A 607 24.75 8.51 -17.20
C THR A 607 23.62 9.51 -16.96
N VAL A 608 22.37 9.05 -16.97
CA VAL A 608 21.15 9.86 -16.80
C VAL A 608 20.10 9.10 -16.00
N GLY A 609 19.32 9.84 -15.20
CA GLY A 609 18.23 9.29 -14.39
C GLY A 609 18.34 9.69 -12.92
N ASP A 610 17.28 9.39 -12.17
CA ASP A 610 17.24 9.52 -10.72
C ASP A 610 16.41 8.37 -10.14
N SER A 611 17.09 7.33 -9.67
CA SER A 611 16.51 6.13 -9.06
C SER A 611 15.73 6.42 -7.77
N SER A 612 15.89 7.61 -7.17
CA SER A 612 15.19 8.00 -5.94
C SER A 612 13.83 8.66 -6.21
N THR A 613 13.61 9.22 -7.40
CA THR A 613 12.41 10.02 -7.71
C THR A 613 11.67 9.55 -8.96
N GLU A 614 12.36 9.27 -10.07
CA GLU A 614 11.72 8.92 -11.35
C GLU A 614 10.75 7.73 -11.25
N PRO A 615 11.07 6.64 -10.53
CA PRO A 615 10.15 5.51 -10.39
C PRO A 615 8.80 5.87 -9.76
N TYR A 616 8.78 6.83 -8.83
CA TYR A 616 7.55 7.31 -8.19
C TYR A 616 6.72 8.17 -9.13
N THR A 617 7.36 9.06 -9.90
CA THR A 617 6.70 9.87 -10.93
C THR A 617 6.09 9.00 -12.03
N VAL A 618 6.87 8.05 -12.55
CA VAL A 618 6.42 7.11 -13.59
C VAL A 618 5.24 6.27 -13.09
N THR A 619 5.34 5.72 -11.88
CA THR A 619 4.25 4.94 -11.27
C THR A 619 2.99 5.77 -11.07
N HIS A 620 3.14 7.04 -10.66
CA HIS A 620 2.00 7.94 -10.49
C HIS A 620 1.25 8.17 -11.82
N ASN A 621 1.97 8.47 -12.89
CA ASN A 621 1.37 8.69 -14.20
C ASN A 621 0.76 7.40 -14.79
N LEU A 622 1.37 6.22 -14.55
CA LEU A 622 0.79 4.93 -14.92
C LEU A 622 -0.56 4.70 -14.24
N ILE A 623 -0.67 4.94 -12.93
CA ILE A 623 -1.93 4.77 -12.19
C ILE A 623 -3.01 5.73 -12.70
N LEU A 624 -2.64 6.99 -12.97
CA LEU A 624 -3.57 7.97 -13.53
C LEU A 624 -4.01 7.60 -14.95
N ALA A 625 -3.10 7.14 -15.81
CA ALA A 625 -3.37 6.69 -17.17
C ALA A 625 -4.31 5.48 -17.16
N HIS A 626 -4.07 4.50 -16.27
CA HIS A 626 -4.99 3.38 -16.05
C HIS A 626 -6.39 3.85 -15.67
N ALA A 627 -6.50 4.71 -14.65
CA ALA A 627 -7.79 5.15 -14.14
C ALA A 627 -8.60 5.97 -15.18
N GLU A 628 -7.94 6.84 -15.94
CA GLU A 628 -8.55 7.59 -17.05
C GLU A 628 -9.04 6.67 -18.18
N VAL A 629 -8.27 5.64 -18.54
CA VAL A 629 -8.67 4.66 -19.56
C VAL A 629 -9.83 3.79 -19.09
N VAL A 630 -9.84 3.36 -17.83
CA VAL A 630 -10.95 2.59 -17.27
C VAL A 630 -12.21 3.43 -17.21
N LYS A 631 -12.10 4.67 -16.74
CA LYS A 631 -13.22 5.62 -16.74
C LYS A 631 -13.79 5.78 -18.16
N LEU A 632 -12.94 6.03 -19.15
CA LEU A 632 -13.33 6.11 -20.56
C LEU A 632 -14.08 4.84 -21.02
N TYR A 633 -13.54 3.66 -20.72
CA TYR A 633 -14.17 2.39 -21.11
C TYR A 633 -15.55 2.23 -20.47
N LYS A 634 -15.65 2.43 -19.15
CA LYS A 634 -16.89 2.26 -18.39
C LYS A 634 -17.98 3.25 -18.83
N GLU A 635 -17.61 4.50 -19.09
CA GLU A 635 -18.56 5.56 -19.46
C GLU A 635 -19.02 5.46 -20.93
N LYS A 636 -18.12 5.16 -21.87
CA LYS A 636 -18.41 5.25 -23.32
C LYS A 636 -18.66 3.91 -24.00
N PHE A 637 -18.04 2.82 -23.54
CA PHE A 637 -17.94 1.57 -24.31
C PHE A 637 -18.55 0.36 -23.62
N GLN A 638 -18.43 0.23 -22.30
CA GLN A 638 -18.79 -1.00 -21.58
C GLN A 638 -20.27 -1.38 -21.73
N ALA A 639 -21.17 -0.40 -21.69
CA ALA A 639 -22.62 -0.65 -21.81
C ALA A 639 -23.01 -1.30 -23.15
N THR A 640 -22.35 -0.92 -24.24
CA THR A 640 -22.63 -1.43 -25.59
C THR A 640 -21.80 -2.67 -25.91
N GLN A 641 -20.52 -2.66 -25.55
CA GLN A 641 -19.57 -3.72 -25.88
C GLN A 641 -19.65 -4.91 -24.93
N LYS A 642 -20.16 -4.72 -23.71
CA LYS A 642 -20.32 -5.77 -22.67
C LYS A 642 -19.01 -6.51 -22.36
N GLY A 643 -17.88 -5.80 -22.38
CA GLY A 643 -16.59 -6.33 -21.96
C GLY A 643 -16.25 -5.95 -20.52
N GLU A 644 -15.15 -6.51 -20.03
CA GLU A 644 -14.55 -6.21 -18.73
C GLU A 644 -13.17 -5.56 -18.95
N ILE A 645 -12.78 -4.67 -18.03
CA ILE A 645 -11.47 -4.03 -18.05
C ILE A 645 -10.76 -4.17 -16.71
N GLY A 646 -9.45 -4.43 -16.75
CA GLY A 646 -8.62 -4.62 -15.56
C GLY A 646 -7.18 -4.17 -15.79
N ILE A 647 -6.32 -4.56 -14.86
CA ILE A 647 -4.88 -4.29 -14.87
C ILE A 647 -4.13 -5.56 -14.45
N THR A 648 -2.95 -5.79 -15.03
CA THR A 648 -2.08 -6.91 -14.65
C THR A 648 -0.94 -6.40 -13.79
N LEU A 649 -0.82 -6.97 -12.58
CA LEU A 649 0.22 -6.63 -11.62
C LEU A 649 1.11 -7.84 -11.37
N ASN A 650 2.43 -7.63 -11.41
CA ASN A 650 3.36 -8.63 -10.92
C ASN A 650 3.55 -8.54 -9.42
N SER A 651 3.70 -9.71 -8.80
CA SER A 651 4.16 -9.80 -7.42
C SER A 651 4.92 -11.09 -7.21
N MET A 652 5.98 -11.01 -6.42
CA MET A 652 6.49 -12.16 -5.71
C MET A 652 5.67 -12.39 -4.44
N TRP A 653 5.82 -13.56 -3.83
CA TRP A 653 5.44 -13.75 -2.43
C TRP A 653 6.67 -13.59 -1.53
N TYR A 654 6.48 -12.98 -0.36
CA TYR A 654 7.56 -12.68 0.57
C TYR A 654 7.39 -13.46 1.87
N GLU A 655 8.27 -14.43 2.09
CA GLU A 655 8.38 -15.17 3.34
C GLU A 655 9.27 -14.41 4.32
N PRO A 656 8.89 -14.23 5.60
CA PRO A 656 9.79 -13.59 6.55
C PRO A 656 11.05 -14.44 6.76
N TYR A 657 12.23 -13.81 6.69
CA TYR A 657 13.51 -14.51 6.82
C TYR A 657 13.62 -15.28 8.15
N SER A 658 13.05 -14.75 9.24
CA SER A 658 12.95 -15.45 10.52
C SER A 658 11.57 -15.26 11.18
N LYS A 659 11.36 -15.92 12.32
CA LYS A 659 10.12 -15.74 13.12
C LYS A 659 10.08 -14.38 13.86
N SER A 660 11.13 -13.57 13.74
CA SER A 660 11.22 -12.26 14.39
C SER A 660 10.08 -11.34 13.93
N HIS A 661 9.67 -10.43 14.81
CA HIS A 661 8.69 -9.40 14.44
C HIS A 661 9.22 -8.52 13.29
N HIS A 662 10.51 -8.19 13.31
CA HIS A 662 11.13 -7.33 12.30
C HIS A 662 11.06 -7.92 10.89
N ASP A 663 11.34 -9.21 10.73
CA ASP A 663 11.30 -9.85 9.41
C ASP A 663 9.86 -10.06 8.92
N LYS A 664 8.89 -10.25 9.83
CA LYS A 664 7.47 -10.25 9.47
C LYS A 664 7.02 -8.89 8.93
N GLU A 665 7.42 -7.80 9.59
CA GLU A 665 7.16 -6.46 9.09
C GLU A 665 7.93 -6.17 7.79
N ALA A 666 9.12 -6.73 7.62
CA ALA A 666 9.86 -6.64 6.37
C ALA A 666 9.12 -7.33 5.20
N ALA A 667 8.56 -8.52 5.43
CA ALA A 667 7.72 -9.18 4.43
C ALA A 667 6.49 -8.34 4.04
N ASN A 668 5.82 -7.72 5.03
CA ASN A 668 4.71 -6.80 4.75
C ASN A 668 5.16 -5.59 3.91
N ARG A 669 6.30 -4.98 4.26
CA ARG A 669 6.86 -3.85 3.48
C ARG A 669 7.23 -4.26 2.05
N ALA A 670 7.84 -5.41 1.86
CA ALA A 670 8.20 -5.89 0.51
C ALA A 670 6.96 -6.10 -0.37
N ILE A 671 5.87 -6.66 0.18
CA ILE A 671 4.58 -6.76 -0.52
C ILE A 671 4.00 -5.36 -0.82
N ASP A 672 4.04 -4.44 0.15
CA ASP A 672 3.50 -3.08 -0.04
C ASP A 672 4.27 -2.30 -1.13
N PHE A 673 5.60 -2.42 -1.19
CA PHE A 673 6.44 -1.76 -2.19
C PHE A 673 6.46 -2.45 -3.57
N MET A 674 5.73 -3.56 -3.74
CA MET A 674 5.59 -4.23 -5.04
C MET A 674 4.12 -4.31 -5.47
N PHE A 675 3.32 -5.10 -4.77
CA PHE A 675 1.90 -5.31 -5.09
C PHE A 675 1.01 -4.20 -4.53
N GLY A 676 1.25 -3.80 -3.27
CA GLY A 676 0.49 -2.73 -2.60
C GLY A 676 0.64 -1.36 -3.28
N TRP A 677 1.79 -1.09 -3.90
CA TRP A 677 2.07 0.17 -4.60
C TRP A 677 1.01 0.49 -5.67
N TYR A 678 0.40 -0.55 -6.24
CA TYR A 678 -0.69 -0.44 -7.22
C TYR A 678 -2.05 -0.83 -6.63
N MET A 679 -2.13 -1.92 -5.85
CA MET A 679 -3.40 -2.40 -5.30
C MET A 679 -4.01 -1.46 -4.25
N ASP A 680 -3.22 -0.81 -3.39
CA ASP A 680 -3.76 0.12 -2.41
C ASP A 680 -4.39 1.34 -3.08
N PRO A 681 -3.78 1.99 -4.10
CA PRO A 681 -4.47 3.04 -4.87
C PRO A 681 -5.78 2.55 -5.49
N LEU A 682 -5.80 1.37 -6.11
CA LEU A 682 -6.99 0.83 -6.77
C LEU A 682 -8.14 0.52 -5.80
N VAL A 683 -7.86 0.20 -4.53
CA VAL A 683 -8.88 -0.17 -3.54
C VAL A 683 -9.22 0.98 -2.58
N TYR A 684 -8.21 1.71 -2.14
CA TYR A 684 -8.30 2.73 -1.09
C TYR A 684 -8.06 4.16 -1.61
N GLY A 685 -7.63 4.33 -2.86
CA GLY A 685 -7.43 5.63 -3.50
C GLY A 685 -6.16 6.37 -3.08
N ASP A 686 -5.27 5.73 -2.35
CA ASP A 686 -3.95 6.27 -2.03
C ASP A 686 -2.92 5.13 -1.90
N TYR A 687 -1.63 5.48 -1.93
CA TYR A 687 -0.54 4.54 -1.74
C TYR A 687 -0.52 3.92 -0.33
N PRO A 688 0.15 2.78 -0.13
CA PRO A 688 0.31 2.19 1.20
C PRO A 688 0.88 3.20 2.20
N PHE A 689 0.31 3.24 3.42
CA PHE A 689 0.74 4.16 4.47
C PHE A 689 2.25 4.08 4.75
N ILE A 690 2.82 2.87 4.72
CA ILE A 690 4.24 2.68 4.97
C ILE A 690 5.12 3.30 3.88
N MET A 691 4.67 3.28 2.62
CA MET A 691 5.37 3.98 1.53
C MET A 691 5.31 5.51 1.75
N ARG A 692 4.14 6.06 2.10
CA ARG A 692 4.00 7.49 2.45
C ARG A 692 4.96 7.89 3.58
N ALA A 693 5.07 7.06 4.61
CA ALA A 693 5.91 7.32 5.78
C ALA A 693 7.41 7.27 5.48
N LEU A 694 7.85 6.37 4.60
CA LEU A 694 9.28 6.16 4.30
C LEU A 694 9.77 7.06 3.15
N VAL A 695 8.97 7.18 2.09
CA VAL A 695 9.34 7.91 0.87
C VAL A 695 9.08 9.42 1.01
N SER A 696 8.04 9.80 1.77
CA SER A 696 7.70 11.20 2.07
C SER A 696 7.46 12.03 0.79
N GLU A 697 8.11 13.19 0.65
CA GLU A 697 7.90 14.18 -0.42
C GLU A 697 8.18 13.67 -1.83
N ARG A 698 8.98 12.60 -1.98
CA ARG A 698 9.28 11.98 -3.30
C ARG A 698 8.09 11.20 -3.86
N LEU A 699 7.15 10.78 -3.02
CA LEU A 699 5.95 10.06 -3.45
C LEU A 699 4.83 11.08 -3.76
N PRO A 700 4.39 11.22 -5.02
CA PRO A 700 3.39 12.23 -5.39
C PRO A 700 2.04 12.00 -4.68
N TYR A 701 1.26 13.06 -4.48
CA TYR A 701 -0.08 12.97 -3.90
C TYR A 701 -1.14 12.92 -5.01
N PHE A 702 -2.13 12.04 -4.84
CA PHE A 702 -3.35 12.13 -5.63
C PHE A 702 -4.22 13.27 -5.11
N THR A 703 -4.77 14.08 -6.00
CA THR A 703 -5.88 14.97 -5.66
C THR A 703 -7.11 14.14 -5.28
N TYR A 704 -8.07 14.75 -4.56
CA TYR A 704 -9.33 14.07 -4.23
C TYR A 704 -10.03 13.49 -5.46
N ARG A 705 -10.10 14.26 -6.56
CA ARG A 705 -10.73 13.80 -7.82
C ARG A 705 -10.00 12.61 -8.44
N GLN A 706 -8.66 12.61 -8.41
CA GLN A 706 -7.87 11.48 -8.90
C GLN A 706 -8.08 10.26 -8.01
N SER A 707 -8.03 10.42 -6.69
CA SER A 707 -8.28 9.34 -5.72
C SER A 707 -9.63 8.65 -5.96
N GLU A 708 -10.70 9.43 -6.11
CA GLU A 708 -12.05 8.89 -6.39
C GLU A 708 -12.13 8.21 -7.76
N MET A 709 -11.41 8.70 -8.76
CA MET A 709 -11.35 8.07 -10.08
C MET A 709 -10.60 6.73 -10.08
N ILE A 710 -9.55 6.61 -9.25
CA ILE A 710 -8.73 5.39 -9.15
C ILE A 710 -9.45 4.31 -8.33
N LYS A 711 -10.18 4.67 -7.27
CA LYS A 711 -10.89 3.71 -6.43
C LYS A 711 -11.88 2.87 -7.25
N GLY A 712 -11.69 1.56 -7.25
CA GLY A 712 -12.55 0.61 -7.96
C GLY A 712 -12.43 0.67 -9.48
N SER A 713 -11.34 1.24 -10.03
CA SER A 713 -11.09 1.32 -11.47
C SER A 713 -10.71 -0.02 -12.09
N TYR A 714 -11.41 -1.11 -11.78
CA TYR A 714 -11.20 -2.43 -12.39
C TYR A 714 -12.44 -3.30 -12.25
N ASP A 715 -12.62 -4.23 -13.18
CA ASP A 715 -13.62 -5.32 -13.11
C ASP A 715 -12.96 -6.65 -12.70
N PHE A 716 -11.66 -6.79 -13.00
CA PHE A 716 -10.81 -7.90 -12.58
C PHE A 716 -9.36 -7.44 -12.37
N ILE A 717 -8.59 -8.24 -11.65
CA ILE A 717 -7.14 -8.08 -11.47
C ILE A 717 -6.42 -9.25 -12.15
N GLY A 718 -5.46 -8.93 -13.02
CA GLY A 718 -4.47 -9.87 -13.51
C GLY A 718 -3.31 -9.97 -12.52
N ILE A 719 -2.87 -11.19 -12.21
CA ILE A 719 -1.68 -11.43 -11.39
C ILE A 719 -0.64 -12.18 -12.22
N ASN A 720 0.55 -11.60 -12.33
CA ASN A 720 1.73 -12.28 -12.85
C ASN A 720 2.56 -12.78 -11.67
N TYR A 721 2.72 -14.10 -11.57
CA TYR A 721 3.46 -14.73 -10.48
C TYR A 721 4.40 -15.79 -11.02
N TYR A 722 5.64 -15.74 -10.54
CA TYR A 722 6.70 -16.67 -10.93
C TYR A 722 7.40 -17.32 -9.73
N THR A 723 7.66 -16.55 -8.66
CA THR A 723 8.58 -16.98 -7.59
C THR A 723 8.30 -16.26 -6.26
N SER A 724 9.05 -16.64 -5.22
CA SER A 724 9.03 -16.06 -3.88
C SER A 724 10.44 -15.64 -3.43
N ARG A 725 10.52 -14.78 -2.41
CA ARG A 725 11.78 -14.38 -1.76
C ARG A 725 11.62 -14.41 -0.24
N TYR A 726 12.74 -14.60 0.47
CA TYR A 726 12.80 -14.27 1.89
C TYR A 726 12.97 -12.76 2.06
N ALA A 727 12.20 -12.16 2.96
CA ALA A 727 12.33 -10.75 3.34
C ALA A 727 12.99 -10.65 4.71
N GLN A 728 14.18 -10.05 4.74
CA GLN A 728 14.92 -9.75 5.97
C GLN A 728 14.88 -8.26 6.26
N HIS A 729 14.66 -7.88 7.52
CA HIS A 729 14.66 -6.48 7.92
C HIS A 729 16.04 -5.85 7.74
N ASP A 730 16.09 -4.74 7.01
CA ASP A 730 17.25 -3.86 7.00
C ASP A 730 17.10 -2.76 8.08
N PRO A 731 17.98 -2.67 9.09
CA PRO A 731 17.86 -1.68 10.16
C PRO A 731 18.01 -0.24 9.66
N PHE A 732 17.16 0.66 10.19
CA PHE A 732 17.32 2.10 9.97
C PHE A 732 18.65 2.60 10.56
N VAL A 733 19.53 3.15 9.73
CA VAL A 733 20.70 3.90 10.19
C VAL A 733 20.31 5.37 10.34
N GLN A 734 20.67 5.98 11.47
CA GLN A 734 20.39 7.39 11.71
C GLN A 734 21.24 8.24 10.74
N ASP A 735 20.58 9.11 9.96
CA ASP A 735 21.12 9.90 8.82
C ASP A 735 21.17 9.18 7.45
N ASP A 736 20.62 7.96 7.32
CA ASP A 736 20.39 7.35 6.00
C ASP A 736 19.14 7.98 5.33
N SER A 737 19.34 8.55 4.14
CA SER A 737 18.27 8.73 3.16
C SER A 737 18.53 7.72 2.06
N PRO A 738 17.64 6.75 1.82
CA PRO A 738 17.85 5.76 0.77
C PRO A 738 18.11 6.45 -0.58
N ASP A 739 19.12 5.97 -1.29
CA ASP A 739 19.53 6.56 -2.57
C ASP A 739 18.67 6.01 -3.72
N SER A 740 17.75 5.09 -3.46
CA SER A 740 16.87 4.50 -4.49
C SER A 740 15.49 4.14 -3.97
N SER A 741 14.51 4.12 -4.88
CA SER A 741 13.16 3.62 -4.60
C SER A 741 13.16 2.17 -4.08
N TYR A 742 14.13 1.35 -4.51
CA TYR A 742 14.25 -0.04 -4.07
C TYR A 742 14.70 -0.15 -2.61
N GLU A 743 15.56 0.76 -2.13
CA GLU A 743 16.07 0.75 -0.76
C GLU A 743 15.08 1.36 0.25
N ASP A 744 14.13 2.18 -0.21
CA ASP A 744 13.09 2.82 0.63
C ASP A 744 12.24 1.82 1.42
N GLN A 745 12.18 0.55 1.01
CA GLN A 745 11.45 -0.48 1.73
C GLN A 745 12.17 -0.94 3.02
N TYR A 746 13.48 -0.71 3.17
CA TYR A 746 14.30 -1.25 4.27
C TYR A 746 14.15 -2.77 4.43
N VAL A 747 14.31 -3.49 3.32
CA VAL A 747 14.21 -4.95 3.24
C VAL A 747 15.32 -5.49 2.35
N GLN A 748 16.01 -6.52 2.84
CA GLN A 748 16.88 -7.35 2.03
C GLN A 748 16.06 -8.53 1.51
N GLN A 749 15.93 -8.62 0.18
CA GLN A 749 15.24 -9.73 -0.48
C GLN A 749 16.26 -10.82 -0.82
N LEU A 750 16.06 -12.02 -0.28
CA LEU A 750 17.03 -13.12 -0.35
C LEU A 750 16.41 -14.35 -1.01
N VAL A 751 17.22 -15.12 -1.73
CA VAL A 751 16.81 -16.39 -2.37
C VAL A 751 17.07 -17.60 -1.49
N GLU A 752 17.82 -17.44 -0.40
CA GLU A 752 18.22 -18.51 0.49
C GLU A 752 18.20 -18.08 1.96
N LYS A 753 18.14 -19.07 2.84
CA LYS A 753 18.20 -18.92 4.29
C LYS A 753 19.13 -19.98 4.86
N ASN A 754 20.22 -19.53 5.50
CA ASN A 754 21.28 -20.40 6.02
C ASN A 754 21.82 -21.38 4.96
N GLY A 755 22.02 -20.92 3.72
CA GLY A 755 22.48 -21.73 2.59
C GLY A 755 21.43 -22.68 1.98
N ILE A 756 20.17 -22.61 2.42
CA ILE A 756 19.07 -23.39 1.85
C ILE A 756 18.22 -22.47 0.96
N PRO A 757 18.15 -22.72 -0.36
CA PRO A 757 17.29 -21.96 -1.27
C PRO A 757 15.82 -22.03 -0.87
N ILE A 758 15.06 -20.96 -1.13
CA ILE A 758 13.60 -20.91 -0.90
C ILE A 758 12.85 -21.93 -1.78
N GLY A 759 13.41 -22.26 -2.93
CA GLY A 759 12.97 -23.31 -3.85
C GLY A 759 14.05 -23.58 -4.89
N PRO A 760 13.97 -24.70 -5.63
CA PRO A 760 14.95 -25.02 -6.67
C PRO A 760 14.93 -23.93 -7.74
N LEU A 761 16.11 -23.54 -8.22
CA LEU A 761 16.27 -22.51 -9.24
C LEU A 761 16.04 -23.13 -10.64
N GLN A 762 15.19 -22.49 -11.43
CA GLN A 762 15.03 -22.72 -12.86
C GLN A 762 15.27 -21.39 -13.59
N GLY A 763 15.85 -21.46 -14.79
CA GLY A 763 16.34 -20.27 -15.50
C GLY A 763 17.39 -19.51 -14.69
N SER A 764 17.37 -18.18 -14.77
CA SER A 764 18.33 -17.33 -14.03
C SER A 764 17.80 -16.78 -12.71
N TRP A 765 16.48 -16.75 -12.48
CA TRP A 765 15.90 -16.04 -11.32
C TRP A 765 14.65 -16.69 -10.70
N VAL A 766 14.10 -17.76 -11.29
CA VAL A 766 12.85 -18.38 -10.83
C VAL A 766 13.15 -19.49 -9.82
N ASN A 767 13.03 -19.20 -8.53
CA ASN A 767 12.96 -20.23 -7.50
C ASN A 767 11.54 -20.80 -7.45
N VAL A 768 11.37 -22.10 -7.70
CA VAL A 768 10.06 -22.76 -7.77
C VAL A 768 9.44 -22.83 -6.37
N CYS A 769 8.50 -21.93 -6.10
CA CYS A 769 7.84 -21.77 -4.80
C CYS A 769 6.31 -21.77 -4.98
N PRO A 770 5.68 -22.93 -5.21
CA PRO A 770 4.27 -22.99 -5.57
C PRO A 770 3.36 -22.49 -4.44
N SER A 771 3.72 -22.71 -3.17
CA SER A 771 2.96 -22.20 -2.02
C SER A 771 2.81 -20.68 -2.04
N GLY A 772 3.81 -19.93 -2.53
CA GLY A 772 3.74 -18.48 -2.62
C GLY A 772 2.64 -17.97 -3.54
N MET A 773 2.28 -18.72 -4.60
CA MET A 773 1.13 -18.40 -5.45
C MET A 773 -0.16 -18.42 -4.64
N LYS A 774 -0.36 -19.49 -3.85
CA LYS A 774 -1.55 -19.64 -3.01
C LYS A 774 -1.60 -18.55 -1.93
N GLU A 775 -0.48 -18.27 -1.27
CA GLU A 775 -0.41 -17.22 -0.25
C GLU A 775 -0.70 -15.83 -0.81
N LEU A 776 -0.16 -15.48 -1.98
CA LEU A 776 -0.47 -14.22 -2.66
C LEU A 776 -1.97 -14.11 -3.01
N LEU A 777 -2.57 -15.20 -3.49
CA LEU A 777 -4.00 -15.26 -3.80
C LEU A 777 -4.88 -15.10 -2.54
N LEU A 778 -4.53 -15.76 -1.44
CA LEU A 778 -5.22 -15.64 -0.17
C LEU A 778 -5.03 -14.26 0.47
N TYR A 779 -3.83 -13.70 0.37
CA TYR A 779 -3.53 -12.33 0.77
C TYR A 779 -4.41 -11.34 0.02
N THR A 780 -4.47 -11.47 -1.31
CA THR A 780 -5.30 -10.62 -2.17
C THR A 780 -6.77 -10.71 -1.79
N LYS A 781 -7.27 -11.93 -1.57
CA LYS A 781 -8.64 -12.15 -1.08
C LYS A 781 -8.90 -11.41 0.23
N LYS A 782 -8.01 -11.56 1.21
CA LYS A 782 -8.20 -11.05 2.57
C LYS A 782 -8.06 -9.52 2.65
N ARG A 783 -7.08 -8.95 1.96
CA ARG A 783 -6.76 -7.52 2.04
C ARG A 783 -7.58 -6.67 1.08
N TYR A 784 -7.93 -7.19 -0.10
CA TYR A 784 -8.51 -6.38 -1.18
C TYR A 784 -9.93 -6.82 -1.57
N ASN A 785 -10.70 -7.34 -0.59
CA ASN A 785 -12.11 -7.70 -0.76
C ASN A 785 -12.40 -8.73 -1.87
N ASN A 786 -11.51 -9.71 -2.05
CA ASN A 786 -11.69 -10.85 -2.96
C ASN A 786 -12.15 -10.47 -4.38
N PRO A 787 -11.32 -9.72 -5.13
CA PRO A 787 -11.64 -9.32 -6.49
C PRO A 787 -11.70 -10.55 -7.42
N LYS A 788 -12.27 -10.37 -8.61
CA LYS A 788 -12.16 -11.37 -9.69
C LYS A 788 -10.69 -11.40 -10.15
N ILE A 789 -10.06 -12.57 -10.17
CA ILE A 789 -8.63 -12.72 -10.48
C ILE A 789 -8.44 -13.60 -11.72
N TYR A 790 -7.50 -13.21 -12.58
CA TYR A 790 -6.89 -14.07 -13.58
C TYR A 790 -5.39 -14.16 -13.29
N ILE A 791 -4.81 -15.36 -13.30
CA ILE A 791 -3.35 -15.50 -13.35
C ILE A 791 -2.95 -15.21 -14.78
N THR A 792 -2.43 -14.01 -15.06
CA THR A 792 -2.19 -13.53 -16.43
C THR A 792 -0.82 -13.90 -16.97
N GLU A 793 0.10 -14.29 -16.08
CA GLU A 793 1.37 -14.95 -16.40
C GLU A 793 1.80 -15.86 -15.24
N ASN A 794 2.27 -17.05 -15.61
CA ASN A 794 2.95 -17.97 -14.72
C ASN A 794 3.70 -18.99 -15.60
N GLY A 795 4.97 -19.22 -15.29
CA GLY A 795 5.82 -20.09 -16.09
C GLY A 795 7.26 -20.14 -15.58
N THR A 796 8.13 -20.77 -16.35
CA THR A 796 9.54 -20.94 -16.04
C THR A 796 10.35 -20.95 -17.34
N ALA A 797 11.66 -20.69 -17.23
CA ALA A 797 12.57 -20.68 -18.36
C ALA A 797 13.59 -21.80 -18.28
N GLU A 798 13.99 -22.29 -19.46
CA GLU A 798 15.28 -22.92 -19.65
C GLU A 798 16.29 -21.92 -20.20
N ILE A 799 17.55 -22.10 -19.80
CA ILE A 799 18.67 -21.39 -20.41
C ILE A 799 18.96 -22.09 -21.74
N ASP A 800 19.04 -21.32 -22.82
CA ASP A 800 19.41 -21.84 -24.13
C ASP A 800 20.86 -22.35 -24.12
N LYS A 801 21.07 -23.53 -24.70
CA LYS A 801 22.35 -24.27 -24.66
C LYS A 801 22.76 -24.77 -26.04
N ASP A 802 22.19 -24.21 -27.11
CA ASP A 802 22.48 -24.60 -28.50
C ASP A 802 22.35 -26.12 -28.73
N LEU A 803 21.32 -26.72 -28.13
CA LEU A 803 21.05 -28.16 -28.22
C LEU A 803 20.32 -28.49 -29.53
N PRO A 804 20.47 -29.72 -30.07
CA PRO A 804 19.63 -30.19 -31.17
C PRO A 804 18.14 -30.07 -30.81
N LEU A 805 17.29 -29.75 -31.79
CA LEU A 805 15.86 -29.49 -31.60
C LEU A 805 15.14 -30.51 -30.72
N GLU A 806 15.39 -31.81 -30.93
CA GLU A 806 14.78 -32.90 -30.15
C GLU A 806 15.07 -32.74 -28.65
N GLN A 807 16.31 -32.42 -28.28
CA GLN A 807 16.72 -32.22 -26.89
C GLN A 807 16.29 -30.85 -26.35
N ALA A 808 16.33 -29.81 -27.18
CA ALA A 808 15.87 -28.46 -26.81
C ALA A 808 14.36 -28.41 -26.54
N SER A 809 13.59 -29.34 -27.12
CA SER A 809 12.15 -29.47 -26.93
C SER A 809 11.76 -30.33 -25.71
N GLU A 810 12.72 -30.98 -25.05
CA GLU A 810 12.51 -31.74 -23.81
C GLU A 810 12.59 -30.82 -22.58
N ASP A 811 11.45 -30.53 -21.98
CA ASP A 811 11.30 -29.56 -20.90
C ASP A 811 10.45 -30.06 -19.70
N PRO A 812 10.78 -31.23 -19.12
CA PRO A 812 9.98 -31.83 -18.03
C PRO A 812 9.88 -30.92 -16.79
N HIS A 813 10.87 -30.05 -16.58
CA HIS A 813 10.88 -29.08 -15.48
C HIS A 813 9.73 -28.04 -15.58
N ARG A 814 9.31 -27.66 -16.80
CA ARG A 814 8.16 -26.78 -17.05
C ARG A 814 6.85 -27.48 -16.77
N GLN A 815 6.73 -28.76 -17.16
CA GLN A 815 5.59 -29.59 -16.80
C GLN A 815 5.41 -29.64 -15.27
N ASP A 816 6.48 -29.98 -14.55
CA ASP A 816 6.46 -30.09 -13.09
C ASP A 816 6.07 -28.74 -12.46
N TYR A 817 6.67 -27.65 -12.94
CA TYR A 817 6.35 -26.29 -12.50
C TYR A 817 4.86 -25.97 -12.66
N LEU A 818 4.29 -26.18 -13.86
CA LEU A 818 2.88 -25.88 -14.13
C LEU A 818 1.95 -26.76 -13.29
N ALA A 819 2.24 -28.06 -13.18
CA ALA A 819 1.43 -29.00 -12.40
C ALA A 819 1.32 -28.57 -10.92
N VAL A 820 2.45 -28.22 -10.28
CA VAL A 820 2.43 -27.80 -8.88
C VAL A 820 1.75 -26.44 -8.68
N HIS A 821 1.85 -25.50 -9.63
CA HIS A 821 1.16 -24.21 -9.53
C HIS A 821 -0.35 -24.33 -9.80
N PHE A 822 -0.77 -25.19 -10.74
CA PHE A 822 -2.19 -25.50 -10.96
C PHE A 822 -2.84 -26.07 -9.70
N ALA A 823 -2.14 -26.98 -8.99
CA ALA A 823 -2.64 -27.50 -7.73
C ALA A 823 -2.83 -26.39 -6.68
N GLN A 824 -1.90 -25.44 -6.57
CA GLN A 824 -1.99 -24.33 -5.61
C GLN A 824 -3.10 -23.33 -5.96
N VAL A 825 -3.30 -23.05 -7.26
CA VAL A 825 -4.44 -22.24 -7.73
C VAL A 825 -5.76 -22.93 -7.40
N LEU A 826 -5.85 -24.25 -7.62
CA LEU A 826 -7.05 -25.02 -7.28
C LEU A 826 -7.34 -24.99 -5.77
N GLU A 827 -6.30 -25.13 -4.93
CA GLU A 827 -6.45 -25.00 -3.48
C GLU A 827 -6.90 -23.59 -3.06
N ALA A 828 -6.36 -22.54 -3.67
CA ALA A 828 -6.84 -21.17 -3.42
C ALA A 828 -8.32 -21.00 -3.82
N ILE A 829 -8.76 -21.59 -4.93
CA ILE A 829 -10.17 -21.61 -5.35
C ILE A 829 -11.04 -22.35 -4.34
N ARG A 830 -10.59 -23.51 -3.85
CA ARG A 830 -11.28 -24.30 -2.80
C ARG A 830 -11.42 -23.51 -1.50
N GLU A 831 -10.43 -22.67 -1.19
CA GLU A 831 -10.49 -21.73 -0.07
C GLU A 831 -11.28 -20.44 -0.38
N GLY A 832 -11.94 -20.35 -1.53
CA GLY A 832 -12.89 -19.28 -1.87
C GLY A 832 -12.25 -18.04 -2.51
N VAL A 833 -11.02 -18.14 -3.02
CA VAL A 833 -10.45 -17.09 -3.88
C VAL A 833 -11.14 -17.11 -5.25
N ARG A 834 -11.50 -15.94 -5.78
CA ARG A 834 -12.25 -15.82 -7.05
C ARG A 834 -11.34 -15.84 -8.29
N VAL A 835 -10.50 -16.86 -8.43
CA VAL A 835 -9.71 -17.08 -9.65
C VAL A 835 -10.62 -17.59 -10.77
N ARG A 836 -10.42 -17.09 -12.00
CA ARG A 836 -11.25 -17.36 -13.17
C ARG A 836 -10.49 -17.84 -14.40
N GLY A 837 -9.17 -17.75 -14.37
CA GLY A 837 -8.35 -18.35 -15.40
C GLY A 837 -6.86 -18.33 -15.07
N HIS A 838 -6.10 -19.07 -15.87
CA HIS A 838 -4.65 -19.14 -15.84
C HIS A 838 -4.12 -19.01 -17.26
N PHE A 839 -3.11 -18.15 -17.43
CA PHE A 839 -2.39 -17.93 -18.66
C PHE A 839 -0.92 -18.29 -18.46
N THR A 840 -0.44 -19.30 -19.17
CA THR A 840 0.97 -19.68 -19.16
C THR A 840 1.81 -18.63 -19.86
N TRP A 841 2.88 -18.18 -19.18
CA TRP A 841 3.96 -17.45 -19.82
C TRP A 841 5.02 -18.47 -20.26
N SER A 842 5.18 -18.76 -21.55
CA SER A 842 4.61 -18.07 -22.72
C SER A 842 4.05 -19.04 -23.77
N LEU A 843 3.31 -18.52 -24.77
CA LEU A 843 2.85 -19.35 -25.90
C LEU A 843 4.04 -19.93 -26.69
N THR A 844 5.01 -19.09 -27.01
CA THR A 844 6.23 -19.42 -27.75
C THR A 844 7.45 -18.91 -26.99
N ASP A 845 8.62 -19.47 -27.27
CA ASP A 845 9.89 -18.78 -26.96
C ASP A 845 9.86 -17.40 -27.61
N ASN A 846 10.55 -16.43 -27.01
CA ASN A 846 10.47 -15.04 -27.43
C ASN A 846 11.67 -14.23 -26.92
N PHE A 847 11.71 -12.94 -27.24
CA PHE A 847 12.74 -12.01 -26.76
C PHE A 847 12.51 -11.64 -25.29
N GLU A 848 13.32 -12.17 -24.37
CA GLU A 848 13.21 -11.96 -22.92
C GLU A 848 14.01 -10.71 -22.49
N TRP A 849 13.64 -9.55 -23.03
CA TRP A 849 14.14 -8.24 -22.59
C TRP A 849 15.69 -8.16 -22.56
N GLN A 850 16.31 -7.82 -21.43
CA GLN A 850 17.77 -7.75 -21.27
C GLN A 850 18.46 -9.11 -21.41
N LYS A 851 17.72 -10.23 -21.35
CA LYS A 851 18.24 -11.59 -21.58
C LYS A 851 18.23 -11.99 -23.05
N GLY A 852 17.69 -11.17 -23.94
CA GLY A 852 17.62 -11.50 -25.36
C GLY A 852 16.91 -12.83 -25.57
N TYR A 853 17.47 -13.70 -26.38
CA TYR A 853 16.93 -15.04 -26.64
C TYR A 853 17.57 -16.16 -25.79
N SER A 854 18.34 -15.80 -24.74
CA SER A 854 19.05 -16.79 -23.91
C SER A 854 18.16 -17.51 -22.90
N GLU A 855 16.95 -17.00 -22.64
CA GLU A 855 15.96 -17.64 -21.77
C GLU A 855 14.70 -17.95 -22.58
N ARG A 856 14.29 -19.23 -22.56
CA ARG A 856 13.18 -19.75 -23.34
C ARG A 856 12.01 -20.09 -22.41
N PHE A 857 10.91 -19.35 -22.52
CA PHE A 857 9.71 -19.51 -21.68
C PHE A 857 8.57 -20.30 -22.34
N GLY A 858 8.68 -20.57 -23.64
CA GLY A 858 7.56 -20.99 -24.47
C GLY A 858 7.05 -22.39 -24.21
N LEU A 859 5.74 -22.58 -24.39
CA LEU A 859 5.12 -23.87 -24.66
C LEU A 859 5.57 -24.44 -26.02
N ALA A 860 5.83 -23.57 -26.99
CA ALA A 860 6.47 -23.94 -28.24
C ALA A 860 7.91 -23.41 -28.32
N TYR A 861 8.82 -24.30 -28.73
CA TYR A 861 10.16 -23.95 -29.14
C TYR A 861 10.10 -23.17 -30.46
N ILE A 862 10.87 -22.08 -30.54
CA ILE A 862 11.07 -21.34 -31.79
C ILE A 862 12.46 -21.63 -32.33
N ASP A 863 12.50 -22.13 -33.56
CA ASP A 863 13.73 -22.29 -34.33
C ASP A 863 14.08 -20.96 -35.02
N TYR A 864 14.90 -20.15 -34.33
CA TYR A 864 15.31 -18.83 -34.82
C TYR A 864 16.17 -18.89 -36.11
N ASP A 865 16.81 -20.02 -36.39
CA ASP A 865 17.69 -20.21 -37.55
C ASP A 865 16.94 -20.76 -38.76
N ASN A 866 15.86 -21.51 -38.54
CA ASN A 866 15.07 -22.14 -39.58
C ASN A 866 13.68 -21.50 -39.73
N GLY A 867 13.66 -20.23 -40.14
CA GLY A 867 12.41 -19.56 -40.55
C GLY A 867 11.39 -19.31 -39.43
N PHE A 868 11.82 -19.34 -38.16
CA PHE A 868 10.96 -19.16 -36.98
C PHE A 868 9.90 -20.26 -36.85
N ASP A 869 10.22 -21.51 -37.20
CA ASP A 869 9.28 -22.62 -37.08
C ASP A 869 8.93 -22.91 -35.61
N ARG A 870 7.64 -23.22 -35.36
CA ARG A 870 7.09 -23.53 -34.03
C ARG A 870 7.09 -25.04 -33.81
N HIS A 871 7.75 -25.51 -32.75
CA HIS A 871 7.77 -26.92 -32.36
C HIS A 871 7.19 -27.11 -30.95
N LEU A 872 6.25 -28.04 -30.78
CA LEU A 872 5.68 -28.34 -29.46
C LEU A 872 6.75 -28.95 -28.55
N LYS A 873 6.87 -28.41 -27.33
CA LYS A 873 7.70 -29.01 -26.29
C LYS A 873 6.96 -30.13 -25.56
N THR A 874 7.69 -30.99 -24.86
CA THR A 874 7.12 -32.12 -24.11
C THR A 874 6.10 -31.70 -23.05
N SER A 875 6.33 -30.58 -22.36
CA SER A 875 5.40 -30.03 -21.38
C SER A 875 4.06 -29.64 -22.00
N THR A 876 4.07 -29.26 -23.28
CA THR A 876 2.89 -28.87 -24.04
C THR A 876 2.05 -30.06 -24.45
N GLU A 877 2.67 -31.21 -24.72
CA GLU A 877 1.93 -32.46 -24.94
C GLU A 877 1.21 -32.90 -23.65
N TRP A 878 1.87 -32.79 -22.50
CA TRP A 878 1.23 -33.02 -21.21
C TRP A 878 0.09 -32.03 -20.97
N PHE A 879 0.33 -30.73 -21.22
CA PHE A 879 -0.69 -29.70 -20.99
C PHE A 879 -1.91 -29.91 -21.89
N SER A 880 -1.68 -30.33 -23.14
CA SER A 880 -2.76 -30.70 -24.07
C SER A 880 -3.60 -31.88 -23.57
N LYS A 881 -2.97 -32.89 -22.94
CA LYS A 881 -3.68 -34.01 -22.31
C LYS A 881 -4.46 -33.55 -21.09
N PHE A 882 -3.87 -32.71 -20.26
CA PHE A 882 -4.52 -32.07 -19.11
C PHE A 882 -5.79 -31.30 -19.53
N LEU A 883 -5.73 -30.53 -20.62
CA LEU A 883 -6.86 -29.75 -21.12
C LEU A 883 -7.99 -30.59 -21.72
N LYS A 884 -7.71 -31.84 -22.13
CA LYS A 884 -8.71 -32.78 -22.67
C LYS A 884 -9.38 -33.66 -21.59
N SER A 885 -9.02 -33.50 -20.32
CA SER A 885 -9.44 -34.36 -19.19
C SER A 885 -10.53 -33.80 -18.26
#